data_AF-A0A9D1HMT5-F1
#
_entry.id   AF-A0A9D1HMT5-F1
#
_cell.length_a   1.000
_cell.length_b   1.000
_cell.length_c   1.000
_cell.angle_alpha   90.00
_cell.angle_beta   90.00
_cell.angle_gamma   90.00
#
_symmetry.space_group_name_H-M   'P 1'
#
loop_
_entity.id
_entity.type
_entity.pdbx_description
1 polymer ?
#
loop_
_entity_poly.entity_id
_entity_poly.type
_entity_poly.pdbx_seq_one_letter_code
_entity_poly.pdbx_strand_id
1 'polypeptide(L)'
;MKQVNETLELNKVIEQLKHLTSCSLGKDHIERMAFFTSYDALVDELKQTEEIVRLCYAYGPLLLGGLHDLSHALAKSEMDGRLSPDELLDVVGQVDCAQHVKSYGAEAKIEVPYFRDAVDRIVVLKNLRAQIERCIAPNGEILDGASSKLAKLRRQIRSTEASIQTRMSQYLVSMKDYLSENLVTRRNDRFVIPVKSGYQHQVRGIVHAQSSSHQTLYIEPEAIVQLNNQLQSLHAQEYEEMERILLELSGAVKQESVQLRANQDLLGELDFRFAKGIYAKEMEAVIPEISQDFDRFLLKKARHPLLDPKTVVANTIDLANPIHMLLVTGSNTGGKTVTLKTVGLLAAMALSGMAVPCERAIIPFFDEIFVDLGDEQSIEQSLSTFSSHMSRIVSITENVTSHSLVLMDEVGSGTDPREGESIAQAILEYLQDYHCYVIATTHYAGLKNFAKRSPDILVASVAFDEKLFQPTYRLVLGESGKSYALEISRRLGLLDKIVNRAKIIKQENQSDQEALLEKLEVELQLAREKEEHYQAELAELAKAKEALAWQQENLSKRQERYLQEAQKKANALVDEARQTVDMLVADFKAKGAEIKMHEINETRQALASLKKEEVDPKHLPADDHVYKPGDTVRILSMNREGEVLEVKKDQLIVSLGGIKMKLKKEDVRFVRAKVKKAPVRTRGQNQAKKTGSYEINVIGMRYEEAMRVVDKFLDDALMLGYPSVRIIHGMGTGALKNGVSALLKKNKHVASFRSGGPQEGGLGATVAYFH
;
A
#
# COMPACT_ATOMS: atom_id res chain seq x y z
N MET A 1 29.48 -0.13 4.31
CA MET A 1 28.63 0.06 3.11
C MET A 1 28.72 -1.08 2.09
N LYS A 2 29.86 -1.39 1.43
CA LYS A 2 29.91 -2.49 0.41
C LYS A 2 29.38 -3.83 0.91
N GLN A 3 29.82 -4.24 2.11
CA GLN A 3 29.37 -5.49 2.74
C GLN A 3 27.87 -5.49 3.04
N VAL A 4 27.30 -4.36 3.49
CA VAL A 4 25.86 -4.21 3.75
C VAL A 4 25.07 -4.31 2.44
N ASN A 5 25.52 -3.63 1.39
CA ASN A 5 24.85 -3.65 0.08
C ASN A 5 24.84 -5.05 -0.53
N GLU A 6 25.91 -5.83 -0.36
CA GLU A 6 25.98 -7.22 -0.84
C GLU A 6 25.14 -8.17 0.03
N THR A 7 25.24 -8.04 1.36
CA THR A 7 24.59 -8.95 2.32
C THR A 7 23.07 -8.79 2.30
N LEU A 8 22.57 -7.56 2.17
CA LEU A 8 21.14 -7.25 2.03
C LEU A 8 20.63 -7.28 0.59
N GLU A 9 21.50 -7.57 -0.38
CA GLU A 9 21.16 -7.64 -1.81
C GLU A 9 20.70 -6.31 -2.43
N LEU A 10 21.05 -5.17 -1.83
CA LEU A 10 20.79 -3.85 -2.41
C LEU A 10 21.49 -3.68 -3.77
N ASN A 11 22.66 -4.31 -3.96
CA ASN A 11 23.33 -4.36 -5.25
C ASN A 11 22.45 -4.94 -6.37
N LYS A 12 21.63 -5.95 -6.08
CA LYS A 12 20.69 -6.54 -7.06
C LYS A 12 19.56 -5.56 -7.41
N VAL A 13 19.07 -4.79 -6.42
CA VAL A 13 18.07 -3.72 -6.63
C VAL A 13 18.66 -2.60 -7.49
N ILE A 14 19.90 -2.19 -7.22
CA ILE A 14 20.64 -1.20 -7.99
C ILE A 14 20.81 -1.67 -9.45
N GLU A 15 21.16 -2.94 -9.68
CA GLU A 15 21.23 -3.51 -11.04
C GLU A 15 19.87 -3.52 -11.75
N GLN A 16 18.77 -3.86 -11.05
CA GLN A 16 17.42 -3.75 -11.62
C GLN A 16 17.08 -2.31 -12.02
N LEU A 17 17.44 -1.31 -11.20
CA LEU A 17 17.25 0.10 -11.53
C LEU A 17 18.04 0.53 -12.79
N LYS A 18 19.28 0.06 -12.97
CA LYS A 18 20.09 0.37 -14.16
C LYS A 18 19.44 -0.11 -15.46
N HIS A 19 18.61 -1.15 -15.42
CA HIS A 19 17.87 -1.61 -16.59
C HIS A 19 16.69 -0.71 -16.95
N LEU A 20 16.24 0.16 -16.04
CA LEU A 20 15.13 1.08 -16.23
C LEU A 20 15.55 2.46 -16.73
N THR A 21 16.85 2.78 -16.72
CA THR A 21 17.39 4.01 -17.33
C THR A 21 17.51 3.90 -18.84
N SER A 22 17.26 5.01 -19.54
CA SER A 22 17.35 5.11 -20.99
C SER A 22 18.80 5.31 -21.47
N CYS A 23 19.65 5.92 -20.65
CA CYS A 23 20.99 6.38 -21.03
C CYS A 23 22.08 5.95 -20.04
N SER A 24 23.35 5.98 -20.46
CA SER A 24 24.52 5.78 -19.58
C SER A 24 24.59 6.83 -18.46
N LEU A 25 24.19 8.08 -18.72
CA LEU A 25 24.22 9.15 -17.73
C LEU A 25 23.33 8.82 -16.51
N GLY A 26 22.12 8.29 -16.75
CA GLY A 26 21.24 7.83 -15.68
C GLY A 26 21.87 6.67 -14.89
N LYS A 27 22.56 5.74 -15.57
CA LYS A 27 23.29 4.64 -14.91
C LYS A 27 24.40 5.14 -14.01
N ASP A 28 25.16 6.14 -14.45
CA ASP A 28 26.23 6.74 -13.64
C ASP A 28 25.70 7.37 -12.34
N HIS A 29 24.51 7.98 -12.39
CA HIS A 29 23.82 8.47 -11.19
C HIS A 29 23.40 7.32 -10.26
N ILE A 30 22.89 6.22 -10.80
CA ILE A 30 22.53 5.02 -10.03
C ILE A 30 23.77 4.40 -9.35
N GLU A 31 24.91 4.34 -10.03
CA GLU A 31 26.14 3.78 -9.48
C GLU A 31 26.72 4.58 -8.33
N ARG A 32 26.42 5.88 -8.28
CA ARG A 32 26.82 6.79 -7.20
C ARG A 32 25.83 6.81 -6.03
N MET A 33 24.73 6.05 -6.10
CA MET A 33 23.78 5.98 -5.00
C MET A 33 24.46 5.46 -3.72
N ALA A 34 24.22 6.18 -2.64
CA ALA A 34 24.74 5.89 -1.32
C ALA A 34 23.70 6.30 -0.27
N PHE A 35 23.89 5.83 0.96
CA PHE A 35 23.09 6.29 2.09
C PHE A 35 23.36 7.77 2.35
N PHE A 36 22.28 8.50 2.54
CA PHE A 36 22.36 9.91 2.92
C PHE A 36 22.84 10.04 4.36
N THR A 37 23.81 10.92 4.59
CA THR A 37 24.36 11.22 5.94
C THR A 37 23.68 12.41 6.61
N SER A 38 22.80 13.11 5.89
CA SER A 38 22.01 14.24 6.39
C SER A 38 20.53 13.96 6.21
N TYR A 39 19.77 14.17 7.30
CA TYR A 39 18.32 14.01 7.31
C TYR A 39 17.63 14.90 6.28
N ASP A 40 17.99 16.19 6.25
CA ASP A 40 17.36 17.17 5.35
C ASP A 40 17.58 16.77 3.88
N ALA A 41 18.80 16.34 3.54
CA ALA A 41 19.14 15.89 2.21
C ALA A 41 18.35 14.63 1.79
N LEU A 42 18.16 13.68 2.71
CA LEU A 42 17.35 12.49 2.46
C LEU A 42 15.88 12.84 2.23
N VAL A 43 15.31 13.68 3.10
CA VAL A 43 13.91 14.09 3.02
C VAL A 43 13.66 14.85 1.71
N ASP A 44 14.56 15.74 1.31
CA ASP A 44 14.44 16.45 0.04
C ASP A 44 14.58 15.52 -1.17
N GLU A 45 15.46 14.51 -1.12
CA GLU A 45 15.53 13.47 -2.16
C GLU A 45 14.25 12.62 -2.24
N LEU A 46 13.65 12.29 -1.09
CA LEU A 46 12.39 11.54 -1.04
C LEU A 46 11.20 12.36 -1.56
N LYS A 47 11.13 13.66 -1.29
CA LYS A 47 10.12 14.56 -1.88
C LYS A 47 10.24 14.60 -3.41
N GLN A 48 11.46 14.70 -3.92
CA GLN A 48 11.71 14.66 -5.37
C GLN A 48 11.31 13.30 -5.95
N THR A 49 11.62 12.21 -5.26
CA THR A 49 11.20 10.87 -5.67
C THR A 49 9.67 10.74 -5.65
N GLU A 50 8.99 11.30 -4.65
CA GLU A 50 7.52 11.32 -4.55
C GLU A 50 6.86 12.01 -5.75
N GLU A 51 7.35 13.18 -6.16
CA GLU A 51 6.86 13.87 -7.34
C GLU A 51 6.93 13.00 -8.59
N ILE A 52 8.08 12.36 -8.81
CA ILE A 52 8.30 11.52 -9.98
C ILE A 52 7.45 10.26 -9.93
N VAL A 53 7.29 9.63 -8.77
CA VAL A 53 6.36 8.50 -8.59
C VAL A 53 4.94 8.93 -8.99
N ARG A 54 4.46 10.08 -8.48
CA ARG A 54 3.14 10.62 -8.83
C ARG A 54 3.00 10.87 -10.34
N LEU A 55 4.03 11.39 -11.00
CA LEU A 55 4.06 11.58 -12.45
C LEU A 55 3.98 10.24 -13.19
N CYS A 56 4.77 9.23 -12.79
CA CYS A 56 4.73 7.90 -13.38
C CYS A 56 3.35 7.22 -13.25
N TYR A 57 2.65 7.43 -12.13
CA TYR A 57 1.29 6.91 -11.95
C TYR A 57 0.26 7.65 -12.80
N ALA A 58 0.33 8.99 -12.89
CA ALA A 58 -0.67 9.81 -13.56
C ALA A 58 -0.50 9.89 -15.09
N TYR A 59 0.74 10.01 -15.58
CA TYR A 59 1.07 10.29 -16.98
C TYR A 59 1.91 9.20 -17.65
N GLY A 60 2.39 8.22 -16.87
CA GLY A 60 3.30 7.19 -17.38
C GLY A 60 4.77 7.62 -17.35
N PRO A 61 5.69 6.71 -17.73
CA PRO A 61 7.13 6.98 -17.71
C PRO A 61 7.53 7.99 -18.79
N LEU A 62 8.50 8.85 -18.46
CA LEU A 62 9.19 9.68 -19.43
C LEU A 62 10.31 8.86 -20.08
N LEU A 63 10.21 8.64 -21.39
CA LEU A 63 11.21 7.86 -22.14
C LEU A 63 12.21 8.80 -22.82
N LEU A 64 13.49 8.64 -22.47
CA LEU A 64 14.60 9.46 -22.97
C LEU A 64 15.54 8.63 -23.88
N GLY A 65 14.98 7.75 -24.70
CA GLY A 65 15.73 6.78 -25.50
C GLY A 65 16.66 7.36 -26.58
N GLY A 66 16.57 8.66 -26.88
CA GLY A 66 17.49 9.38 -27.77
C GLY A 66 18.60 10.13 -27.04
N LEU A 67 18.71 9.99 -25.72
CA LEU A 67 19.75 10.64 -24.93
C LEU A 67 21.05 9.82 -25.01
N HIS A 68 22.11 10.46 -25.49
CA HIS A 68 23.46 9.91 -25.53
C HIS A 68 24.42 10.81 -24.75
N ASP A 69 25.54 10.25 -24.29
CA ASP A 69 26.59 11.03 -23.63
C ASP A 69 27.42 11.80 -24.67
N LEU A 70 27.22 13.11 -24.70
CA LEU A 70 27.91 14.03 -25.59
C LEU A 70 29.23 14.53 -25.00
N SER A 71 29.67 14.07 -23.83
CA SER A 71 30.87 14.61 -23.16
C SER A 71 32.11 14.63 -24.06
N HIS A 72 32.34 13.54 -24.81
CA HIS A 72 33.44 13.44 -25.75
C HIS A 72 33.25 14.34 -26.99
N ALA A 73 32.04 14.33 -27.58
CA ALA A 73 31.71 15.16 -28.73
C ALA A 73 31.84 16.66 -28.41
N LEU A 74 31.31 17.10 -27.26
CA LEU A 74 31.42 18.49 -26.80
C LEU A 74 32.87 18.89 -26.59
N ALA A 75 33.67 18.09 -25.86
CA ALA A 75 35.09 18.39 -25.65
C ALA A 75 35.88 18.47 -26.98
N LYS A 76 35.58 17.58 -27.92
CA LYS A 76 36.18 17.57 -29.25
C LYS A 76 35.80 18.82 -30.05
N SER A 77 34.53 19.23 -30.03
CA SER A 77 34.06 20.45 -30.70
C SER A 77 34.65 21.73 -30.10
N GLU A 78 34.86 21.77 -28.78
CA GLU A 78 35.48 22.90 -28.07
C GLU A 78 36.92 23.13 -28.52
N MET A 79 37.64 22.06 -28.85
CA MET A 79 39.00 22.08 -29.43
C MET A 79 39.02 22.32 -30.95
N ASP A 80 37.94 22.83 -31.54
CA ASP A 80 37.78 23.01 -32.98
C ASP A 80 37.91 21.70 -33.80
N GLY A 81 37.66 20.57 -33.13
CA GLY A 81 37.62 19.25 -33.74
C GLY A 81 36.33 19.01 -34.53
N ARG A 82 36.44 18.18 -35.57
CA ARG A 82 35.31 17.77 -36.42
C ARG A 82 34.47 16.68 -35.76
N LEU A 83 33.17 16.89 -35.69
CA LEU A 83 32.19 15.86 -35.32
C LEU A 83 31.82 14.95 -36.50
N SER A 84 31.58 13.67 -36.21
CA SER A 84 31.02 12.72 -37.18
C SER A 84 29.52 12.97 -37.38
N PRO A 85 28.91 12.46 -38.46
CA PRO A 85 27.46 12.52 -38.63
C PRO A 85 26.69 11.90 -37.46
N ASP A 86 27.19 10.79 -36.91
CA ASP A 86 26.57 10.12 -35.76
C ASP A 86 26.63 10.99 -34.49
N GLU A 87 27.80 11.59 -34.20
CA GLU A 87 27.95 12.52 -33.07
C GLU A 87 27.00 13.74 -33.20
N LEU A 88 26.72 14.20 -34.42
CA LEU A 88 25.77 15.30 -34.67
C LEU A 88 24.31 14.85 -34.53
N LEU A 89 23.99 13.61 -34.91
CA LEU A 89 22.66 13.04 -34.69
C LEU A 89 22.39 12.78 -33.21
N ASP A 90 23.41 12.43 -32.43
CA ASP A 90 23.29 12.33 -30.96
C ASP A 90 22.91 13.68 -30.33
N VAL A 91 23.45 14.79 -30.84
CA VAL A 91 23.05 16.16 -30.43
C VAL A 91 21.57 16.39 -30.74
N VAL A 92 21.08 15.97 -31.91
CA VAL A 92 19.65 16.07 -32.27
C VAL A 92 18.80 15.23 -31.30
N GLY A 93 19.24 14.03 -30.96
CA GLY A 93 18.57 13.16 -29.98
C GLY A 93 18.41 13.82 -28.61
N GLN A 94 19.44 14.52 -28.13
CA GLN A 94 19.34 15.29 -26.88
C GLN A 94 18.34 16.45 -26.99
N VAL A 95 18.33 17.19 -28.11
CA VAL A 95 17.38 18.30 -28.31
C VAL A 95 15.93 17.79 -28.35
N ASP A 96 15.70 16.62 -28.95
CA ASP A 96 14.39 15.97 -28.96
C ASP A 96 13.97 15.52 -27.56
N CYS A 97 14.89 14.96 -26.78
CA CYS A 97 14.65 14.65 -25.37
C CYS A 97 14.27 15.90 -24.57
N ALA A 98 15.01 17.01 -24.74
CA ALA A 98 14.68 18.28 -24.09
C ALA A 98 13.27 18.79 -24.47
N GLN A 99 12.89 18.65 -25.74
CA GLN A 99 11.55 19.01 -26.21
C GLN A 99 10.47 18.08 -25.62
N HIS A 100 10.74 16.78 -25.50
CA HIS A 100 9.83 15.82 -24.87
C HIS A 100 9.62 16.15 -23.38
N VAL A 101 10.68 16.49 -22.65
CA VAL A 101 10.56 16.90 -21.23
C VAL A 101 9.71 18.16 -21.08
N LYS A 102 9.91 19.17 -21.95
CA LYS A 102 9.07 20.38 -21.95
C LYS A 102 7.60 20.08 -22.22
N SER A 103 7.31 19.19 -23.18
CA SER A 103 5.94 18.78 -23.50
C SER A 103 5.31 18.02 -22.34
N TYR A 104 6.01 17.05 -21.76
CA TYR A 104 5.56 16.28 -20.61
C TYR A 104 5.26 17.18 -19.40
N GLY A 105 6.16 18.13 -19.10
CA GLY A 105 5.96 19.11 -18.04
C GLY A 105 4.83 20.11 -18.29
N ALA A 106 4.44 20.35 -19.54
CA ALA A 106 3.27 21.17 -19.87
C ALA A 106 1.94 20.39 -19.72
N GLU A 107 1.97 19.08 -19.93
CA GLU A 107 0.82 18.18 -19.74
C GLU A 107 0.58 17.84 -18.27
N ALA A 108 1.63 17.86 -17.45
CA ALA A 108 1.56 17.65 -16.00
C ALA A 108 0.78 18.79 -15.32
N LYS A 109 -0.45 18.48 -14.86
CA LYS A 109 -1.35 19.39 -14.13
C LYS A 109 -1.31 19.18 -12.61
N ILE A 110 -0.45 18.29 -12.14
CA ILE A 110 -0.25 18.02 -10.73
C ILE A 110 0.83 18.96 -10.15
N GLU A 111 0.79 19.20 -8.85
CA GLU A 111 1.81 19.99 -8.16
C GLU A 111 3.10 19.18 -8.01
N VAL A 112 4.12 19.57 -8.79
CA VAL A 112 5.46 18.97 -8.86
C VAL A 112 6.56 20.06 -8.98
N PRO A 113 6.77 20.90 -7.95
CA PRO A 113 7.72 22.01 -7.99
C PRO A 113 9.16 21.61 -8.36
N TYR A 114 9.70 20.49 -7.88
CA TYR A 114 11.08 20.10 -8.21
C TYR A 114 11.21 19.70 -9.68
N PHE A 115 10.29 18.87 -10.17
CA PHE A 115 10.26 18.52 -11.59
C PHE A 115 10.02 19.77 -12.45
N ARG A 116 9.19 20.71 -12.00
CA ARG A 116 8.90 21.95 -12.73
C ARG A 116 10.14 22.84 -12.85
N ASP A 117 10.93 22.99 -11.78
CA ASP A 117 12.20 23.72 -11.82
C ASP A 117 13.17 23.10 -12.85
N ALA A 118 13.32 21.77 -12.82
CA ALA A 118 14.15 21.06 -13.80
C ALA A 118 13.65 21.28 -15.24
N VAL A 119 12.34 21.19 -15.46
CA VAL A 119 11.71 21.47 -16.76
C VAL A 119 11.97 22.90 -17.20
N ASP A 120 11.84 23.90 -16.31
CA ASP A 120 11.99 25.31 -16.66
C ASP A 120 13.44 25.65 -17.02
N ARG A 121 14.43 25.01 -16.37
CA ARG A 121 15.87 25.15 -16.65
C ARG A 121 16.33 24.51 -17.96
N ILE A 122 15.61 23.51 -18.49
CA ILE A 122 15.90 22.91 -19.79
C ILE A 122 15.66 23.93 -20.91
N VAL A 123 16.58 24.02 -21.87
CA VAL A 123 16.46 24.90 -23.04
C VAL A 123 16.41 24.08 -24.32
N VAL A 124 15.42 24.32 -25.17
CA VAL A 124 15.28 23.60 -26.44
C VAL A 124 15.98 24.37 -27.57
N LEU A 125 17.09 23.82 -28.05
CA LEU A 125 17.92 24.41 -29.12
C LEU A 125 17.37 24.11 -30.53
N LYS A 126 16.17 24.61 -30.82
CA LYS A 126 15.43 24.34 -32.08
C LYS A 126 16.22 24.72 -33.34
N ASN A 127 16.98 25.81 -33.27
CA ASN A 127 17.78 26.30 -34.40
C ASN A 127 18.92 25.33 -34.74
N LEU A 128 19.64 24.84 -33.72
CA LEU A 128 20.73 23.88 -33.89
C LEU A 128 20.21 22.58 -34.50
N ARG A 129 19.11 22.04 -33.96
CA ARG A 129 18.43 20.87 -34.52
C ARG A 129 18.09 21.04 -35.99
N ALA A 130 17.42 22.14 -36.35
CA ALA A 130 17.00 22.39 -37.73
C ALA A 130 18.18 22.55 -38.69
N GLN A 131 19.31 23.09 -38.22
CA GLN A 131 20.55 23.17 -39.01
C GLN A 131 21.13 21.77 -39.30
N ILE A 132 21.19 20.90 -38.29
CA ILE A 132 21.73 19.53 -38.44
C ILE A 132 20.82 18.69 -39.35
N GLU A 133 19.51 18.65 -39.10
CA GLU A 133 18.54 17.85 -39.89
C GLU A 133 18.44 18.30 -41.36
N ARG A 134 18.70 19.59 -41.64
CA ARG A 134 18.77 20.08 -43.01
C ARG A 134 19.95 19.51 -43.79
N CYS A 135 21.04 19.16 -43.09
CA CYS A 135 22.29 18.73 -43.68
C CYS A 135 22.49 17.22 -43.60
N ILE A 136 21.98 16.54 -42.57
CA ILE A 136 22.25 15.13 -42.27
C ILE A 136 20.92 14.39 -42.15
N ALA A 137 20.81 13.29 -42.87
CA ALA A 137 19.66 12.39 -42.82
C ALA A 137 19.72 11.49 -41.56
N PRO A 138 18.60 10.90 -41.13
CA PRO A 138 18.57 10.02 -39.95
C PRO A 138 19.46 8.78 -40.02
N ASN A 139 19.90 8.38 -41.23
CA ASN A 139 20.82 7.27 -41.46
C ASN A 139 22.31 7.69 -41.44
N GLY A 140 22.61 8.95 -41.10
CA GLY A 140 23.98 9.50 -41.08
C GLY A 140 24.48 10.00 -42.45
N GLU A 141 23.68 9.91 -43.51
CA GLU A 141 24.07 10.41 -44.82
C GLU A 141 23.95 11.93 -44.92
N ILE A 142 24.99 12.60 -45.43
CA ILE A 142 24.93 14.03 -45.73
C ILE A 142 24.05 14.24 -46.97
N LEU A 143 23.02 15.07 -46.83
CA LEU A 143 22.01 15.34 -47.85
C LEU A 143 22.58 16.21 -48.99
N ASP A 144 22.08 16.00 -50.22
CA ASP A 144 22.41 16.85 -51.38
C ASP A 144 22.14 18.34 -51.08
N GLY A 145 21.09 18.62 -50.29
CA GLY A 145 20.66 19.97 -49.91
C GLY A 145 21.54 20.66 -48.85
N ALA A 146 22.53 19.96 -48.28
CA ALA A 146 23.41 20.52 -47.24
C ALA A 146 24.22 21.72 -47.75
N SER A 147 24.61 21.71 -49.03
CA SER A 147 25.30 22.82 -49.69
C SER A 147 24.96 22.85 -51.18
N SER A 148 24.81 24.06 -51.72
CA SER A 148 24.63 24.23 -53.18
C SER A 148 25.82 23.72 -53.98
N LYS A 149 27.03 23.74 -53.39
CA LYS A 149 28.25 23.20 -54.01
C LYS A 149 28.23 21.68 -54.00
N LEU A 150 27.84 21.05 -52.88
CA LEU A 150 27.69 19.58 -52.79
C LEU A 150 26.65 19.05 -53.79
N ALA A 151 25.49 19.69 -53.89
CA ALA A 151 24.46 19.34 -54.86
C ALA A 151 24.93 19.41 -56.32
N LYS A 152 25.84 20.35 -56.63
CA LYS A 152 26.45 20.48 -57.97
C LYS A 152 27.47 19.38 -58.22
N LEU A 153 28.36 19.11 -57.25
CA LEU A 153 29.37 18.05 -57.33
C LEU A 153 28.72 16.67 -57.52
N ARG A 154 27.71 16.33 -56.72
CA ARG A 154 26.97 15.05 -56.88
C ARG A 154 26.22 14.92 -58.20
N ARG A 155 25.73 16.03 -58.76
CA ARG A 155 25.15 16.04 -60.12
C ARG A 155 26.22 15.79 -61.18
N GLN A 156 27.39 16.41 -61.03
CA GLN A 156 28.53 16.19 -61.93
C GLN A 156 29.03 14.75 -61.86
N ILE A 157 29.19 14.19 -60.66
CA ILE A 157 29.55 12.77 -60.44
C ILE A 157 28.58 11.85 -61.17
N ARG A 158 27.27 11.97 -60.91
CA ARG A 158 26.24 11.17 -61.60
C ARG A 158 26.31 11.30 -63.13
N SER A 159 26.56 12.52 -63.64
CA SER A 159 26.68 12.75 -65.08
C SER A 159 27.96 12.16 -65.70
N THR A 160 29.07 12.23 -64.99
CA THR A 160 30.36 11.66 -65.41
C THR A 160 30.31 10.13 -65.36
N GLU A 161 29.72 9.54 -64.32
CA GLU A 161 29.48 8.09 -64.22
C GLU A 161 28.59 7.59 -65.36
N ALA A 162 27.47 8.27 -65.64
CA ALA A 162 26.61 7.92 -66.77
C ALA A 162 27.37 7.99 -68.11
N SER A 163 28.24 8.99 -68.28
CA SER A 163 29.08 9.14 -69.48
C SER A 163 30.12 8.01 -69.60
N ILE A 164 30.75 7.61 -68.48
CA ILE A 164 31.68 6.47 -68.42
C ILE A 164 30.94 5.19 -68.77
N GLN A 165 29.78 4.92 -68.15
CA GLN A 165 28.99 3.73 -68.43
C GLN A 165 28.59 3.65 -69.90
N THR A 166 28.09 4.75 -70.48
CA THR A 166 27.67 4.80 -71.89
C THR A 166 28.84 4.45 -72.84
N ARG A 167 30.03 5.02 -72.60
CA ARG A 167 31.23 4.71 -73.40
C ARG A 167 31.75 3.30 -73.15
N MET A 168 31.73 2.83 -71.91
CA MET A 168 32.16 1.46 -71.57
C MET A 168 31.23 0.41 -72.18
N SER A 169 29.93 0.66 -72.27
CA SER A 169 28.99 -0.22 -72.97
C SER A 169 29.30 -0.35 -74.47
N GLN A 170 29.77 0.72 -75.13
CA GLN A 170 30.23 0.66 -76.52
C GLN A 170 31.48 -0.22 -76.66
N TYR A 171 32.38 -0.18 -75.68
CA TYR A 171 33.56 -1.06 -75.64
C TYR A 171 33.19 -2.53 -75.38
N LEU A 172 32.23 -2.80 -74.48
CA LEU A 172 31.75 -4.16 -74.24
C LEU A 172 31.14 -4.80 -75.50
N VAL A 173 30.41 -4.03 -76.31
CA VAL A 173 29.84 -4.51 -77.57
C VAL A 173 30.90 -4.72 -78.65
N SER A 174 31.85 -3.79 -78.78
CA SER A 174 32.87 -3.84 -79.86
C SER A 174 34.03 -4.81 -79.60
N MET A 175 34.31 -5.16 -78.35
CA MET A 175 35.49 -5.96 -77.96
C MET A 175 35.16 -7.28 -77.27
N LYS A 176 33.91 -7.75 -77.40
CA LYS A 176 33.35 -8.93 -76.69
C LYS A 176 34.25 -10.18 -76.71
N ASP A 177 34.92 -10.45 -77.83
CA ASP A 177 35.74 -11.65 -78.02
C ASP A 177 37.04 -11.63 -77.18
N TYR A 178 37.54 -10.43 -76.89
CA TYR A 178 38.78 -10.20 -76.14
C TYR A 178 38.57 -10.16 -74.62
N LEU A 179 37.33 -10.07 -74.16
CA LEU A 179 36.98 -9.94 -72.75
C LEU A 179 36.94 -11.30 -72.06
N SER A 180 37.37 -11.34 -70.81
CA SER A 180 37.17 -12.51 -69.93
C SER A 180 35.72 -12.57 -69.45
N GLU A 181 35.16 -11.42 -69.08
CA GLU A 181 33.77 -11.25 -68.64
C GLU A 181 33.15 -10.04 -69.35
N ASN A 182 31.91 -10.16 -69.82
CA ASN A 182 31.24 -9.09 -70.55
C ASN A 182 30.50 -8.12 -69.62
N LEU A 183 31.23 -7.55 -68.65
CA LEU A 183 30.69 -6.60 -67.69
C LEU A 183 31.76 -5.55 -67.28
N VAL A 184 31.30 -4.34 -66.98
CA VAL A 184 32.17 -3.29 -66.43
C VAL A 184 32.43 -3.59 -64.96
N THR A 185 33.69 -3.64 -64.56
CA THR A 185 34.08 -3.83 -63.15
C THR A 185 34.75 -2.58 -62.60
N ARG A 186 34.78 -2.45 -61.27
CA ARG A 186 35.54 -1.41 -60.59
C ARG A 186 36.77 -2.02 -59.92
N ARG A 187 37.96 -1.48 -60.18
CA ARG A 187 39.23 -1.85 -59.51
C ARG A 187 39.92 -0.58 -59.05
N ASN A 188 40.33 -0.52 -57.78
CA ASN A 188 40.95 0.66 -57.17
C ASN A 188 40.14 1.94 -57.44
N ASP A 189 38.82 1.86 -57.23
CA ASP A 189 37.83 2.90 -57.51
C ASP A 189 37.72 3.40 -58.96
N ARG A 190 38.33 2.70 -59.92
CA ARG A 190 38.25 3.02 -61.35
C ARG A 190 37.41 2.03 -62.12
N PHE A 191 36.66 2.53 -63.09
CA PHE A 191 35.95 1.68 -64.05
C PHE A 191 36.93 1.06 -65.05
N VAL A 192 36.95 -0.26 -65.09
CA VAL A 192 37.87 -1.08 -65.90
C VAL A 192 37.11 -2.22 -66.59
N ILE A 193 37.71 -2.76 -67.64
CA ILE A 193 37.20 -3.92 -68.38
C ILE A 193 38.14 -5.10 -68.16
N PRO A 194 37.62 -6.32 -67.86
CA PRO A 194 38.43 -7.52 -67.73
C PRO A 194 38.77 -8.11 -69.11
N VAL A 195 40.04 -8.05 -69.49
CA VAL A 195 40.57 -8.52 -70.77
C VAL A 195 41.38 -9.80 -70.55
N LYS A 196 41.25 -10.78 -71.45
CA LYS A 196 42.06 -12.02 -71.41
C LYS A 196 43.55 -11.66 -71.59
N SER A 197 44.43 -12.26 -70.80
CA SER A 197 45.87 -11.91 -70.79
C SER A 197 46.55 -11.97 -72.16
N GLY A 198 46.13 -12.88 -73.05
CA GLY A 198 46.64 -12.99 -74.42
C GLY A 198 46.25 -11.86 -75.38
N TYR A 199 45.29 -10.99 -75.02
CA TYR A 199 44.76 -9.93 -75.87
C TYR A 199 45.04 -8.51 -75.32
N GLN A 200 45.97 -8.38 -74.37
CA GLN A 200 46.32 -7.10 -73.74
C GLN A 200 46.65 -5.98 -74.74
N HIS A 201 47.35 -6.30 -75.83
CA HIS A 201 47.75 -5.30 -76.83
C HIS A 201 46.62 -4.86 -77.78
N GLN A 202 45.49 -5.57 -77.79
CA GLN A 202 44.33 -5.22 -78.62
C GLN A 202 43.46 -4.14 -77.98
N VAL A 203 43.48 -4.05 -76.64
CA VAL A 203 42.75 -3.01 -75.90
C VAL A 203 43.74 -1.92 -75.48
N ARG A 204 43.73 -0.79 -76.20
CA ARG A 204 44.57 0.37 -75.86
C ARG A 204 44.10 0.98 -74.53
N GLY A 205 44.94 0.87 -73.51
CA GLY A 205 44.61 1.33 -72.17
C GLY A 205 45.70 1.05 -71.13
N ILE A 206 45.42 1.43 -69.89
CA ILE A 206 46.32 1.28 -68.74
C ILE A 206 45.89 0.06 -67.93
N VAL A 207 46.82 -0.83 -67.60
CA VAL A 207 46.55 -1.99 -66.74
C VAL A 207 46.56 -1.55 -65.28
N HIS A 208 45.47 -1.79 -64.56
CA HIS A 208 45.32 -1.41 -63.14
C HIS A 208 45.48 -2.58 -62.16
N ALA A 209 45.12 -3.79 -62.60
CA ALA A 209 45.21 -4.98 -61.78
C ALA A 209 45.28 -6.24 -62.64
N GLN A 210 45.75 -7.33 -62.05
CA GLN A 210 45.78 -8.68 -62.64
C GLN A 210 45.07 -9.66 -61.72
N SER A 211 44.36 -10.64 -62.28
CA SER A 211 43.73 -11.71 -61.48
C SER A 211 44.77 -12.61 -60.83
N SER A 212 44.44 -13.25 -59.70
CA SER A 212 45.35 -14.19 -59.01
C SER A 212 45.79 -15.35 -59.91
N SER A 213 44.93 -15.77 -60.84
CA SER A 213 45.23 -16.78 -61.86
C SER A 213 46.09 -16.27 -63.03
N HIS A 214 46.41 -14.98 -63.08
CA HIS A 214 47.13 -14.29 -64.16
C HIS A 214 46.47 -14.36 -65.55
N GLN A 215 45.24 -14.89 -65.64
CA GLN A 215 44.50 -15.09 -66.89
C GLN A 215 43.68 -13.87 -67.33
N THR A 216 43.39 -12.94 -66.41
CA THR A 216 42.60 -11.72 -66.69
C THR A 216 43.35 -10.48 -66.25
N LEU A 217 43.40 -9.48 -67.13
CA LEU A 217 43.98 -8.17 -66.90
C LEU A 217 42.85 -7.13 -66.86
N TYR A 218 42.83 -6.29 -65.84
CA TYR A 218 41.86 -5.21 -65.72
C TYR A 218 42.42 -3.94 -66.35
N ILE A 219 41.88 -3.59 -67.52
CA ILE A 219 42.39 -2.49 -68.35
C ILE A 219 41.40 -1.32 -68.32
N GLU A 220 41.91 -0.12 -68.08
CA GLU A 220 41.21 1.16 -68.27
C GLU A 220 41.45 1.65 -69.71
N PRO A 221 40.41 1.68 -70.58
CA PRO A 221 40.58 2.16 -71.95
C PRO A 221 40.99 3.64 -72.01
N GLU A 222 41.83 4.01 -72.97
CA GLU A 222 42.37 5.37 -73.14
C GLU A 222 41.27 6.46 -73.16
N ALA A 223 40.15 6.20 -73.83
CA ALA A 223 39.01 7.13 -73.94
C ALA A 223 38.25 7.36 -72.61
N ILE A 224 38.52 6.54 -71.59
CA ILE A 224 37.91 6.59 -70.26
C ILE A 224 38.88 7.17 -69.22
N VAL A 225 40.19 7.10 -69.44
CA VAL A 225 41.22 7.60 -68.51
C VAL A 225 40.93 9.02 -68.03
N GLN A 226 40.60 9.93 -68.95
CA GLN A 226 40.27 11.32 -68.60
C GLN A 226 38.99 11.43 -67.74
N LEU A 227 37.96 10.65 -68.06
CA LEU A 227 36.70 10.66 -67.32
C LEU A 227 36.84 10.04 -65.93
N ASN A 228 37.61 8.97 -65.78
CA ASN A 228 37.92 8.37 -64.48
C ASN A 228 38.78 9.31 -63.61
N ASN A 229 39.78 9.98 -64.19
CA ASN A 229 40.55 11.02 -63.49
C ASN A 229 39.64 12.17 -63.02
N GLN A 230 38.72 12.62 -63.87
CA GLN A 230 37.74 13.65 -63.53
C GLN A 230 36.80 13.18 -62.41
N LEU A 231 36.29 11.94 -62.49
CA LEU A 231 35.43 11.35 -61.47
C LEU A 231 36.15 11.26 -60.11
N GLN A 232 37.42 10.83 -60.12
CA GLN A 232 38.24 10.76 -58.91
C GLN A 232 38.47 12.16 -58.29
N SER A 233 38.73 13.17 -59.12
CA SER A 233 38.84 14.58 -58.68
C SER A 233 37.51 15.10 -58.10
N LEU A 234 36.37 14.78 -58.73
CA LEU A 234 35.05 15.16 -58.25
C LEU A 234 34.72 14.50 -56.90
N HIS A 235 35.06 13.22 -56.70
CA HIS A 235 34.90 12.56 -55.40
C HIS A 235 35.79 13.16 -54.31
N ALA A 236 37.03 13.55 -54.64
CA ALA A 236 37.90 14.23 -53.69
C ALA A 236 37.32 15.59 -53.27
N GLN A 237 36.82 16.38 -54.23
CA GLN A 237 36.15 17.65 -53.96
C GLN A 237 34.82 17.48 -53.21
N GLU A 238 34.08 16.41 -53.48
CA GLU A 238 32.87 16.04 -52.73
C GLU A 238 33.22 15.77 -51.27
N TYR A 239 34.25 14.97 -51.02
CA TYR A 239 34.72 14.67 -49.67
C TYR A 239 35.15 15.95 -48.94
N GLU A 240 35.98 16.80 -49.55
CA GLU A 240 36.38 18.09 -48.96
C GLU A 240 35.19 19.00 -48.63
N GLU A 241 34.16 19.03 -49.50
CA GLU A 241 32.95 19.80 -49.24
C GLU A 241 32.13 19.21 -48.08
N MET A 242 32.05 17.88 -47.97
CA MET A 242 31.44 17.19 -46.83
C MET A 242 32.18 17.50 -45.53
N GLU A 243 33.51 17.46 -45.53
CA GLU A 243 34.35 17.84 -44.39
C GLU A 243 34.09 19.28 -43.93
N ARG A 244 34.02 20.21 -44.88
CA ARG A 244 33.72 21.63 -44.61
C ARG A 244 32.36 21.78 -43.93
N ILE A 245 31.33 21.08 -44.42
CA ILE A 245 29.97 21.12 -43.84
C ILE A 245 29.98 20.56 -42.41
N LEU A 246 30.68 19.45 -42.17
CA LEU A 246 30.77 18.89 -40.83
C LEU A 246 31.52 19.81 -39.86
N LEU A 247 32.58 20.47 -40.29
CA LEU A 247 33.27 21.49 -39.47
C LEU A 247 32.36 22.69 -39.16
N GLU A 248 31.57 23.15 -40.13
CA GLU A 248 30.60 24.24 -39.93
C GLU A 248 29.54 23.85 -38.89
N LEU A 249 28.97 22.64 -38.99
CA LEU A 249 28.02 22.12 -38.00
C LEU A 249 28.67 21.91 -36.62
N SER A 250 29.92 21.42 -36.58
CA SER A 250 30.69 21.27 -35.34
C SER A 250 30.91 22.62 -34.65
N GLY A 251 31.15 23.68 -35.43
CA GLY A 251 31.23 25.05 -34.94
C GLY A 251 29.90 25.56 -34.36
N ALA A 252 28.77 25.18 -34.94
CA ALA A 252 27.45 25.50 -34.39
C ALA A 252 27.20 24.78 -33.05
N VAL A 253 27.62 23.51 -32.94
CA VAL A 253 27.57 22.75 -31.66
C VAL A 253 28.45 23.41 -30.60
N LYS A 254 29.67 23.85 -30.98
CA LYS A 254 30.59 24.56 -30.07
C LYS A 254 29.96 25.82 -29.47
N GLN A 255 29.22 26.60 -30.25
CA GLN A 255 28.57 27.83 -29.76
C GLN A 255 27.54 27.57 -28.66
N GLU A 256 26.89 26.39 -28.70
CA GLU A 256 25.85 25.99 -27.75
C GLU A 256 26.35 24.99 -26.70
N SER A 257 27.67 24.73 -26.61
CA SER A 257 28.22 23.63 -25.80
C SER A 257 27.88 23.73 -24.31
N VAL A 258 27.87 24.96 -23.77
CA VAL A 258 27.50 25.23 -22.37
C VAL A 258 26.07 24.81 -22.10
N GLN A 259 25.15 25.14 -23.01
CA GLN A 259 23.73 24.82 -22.86
C GLN A 259 23.46 23.32 -23.09
N LEU A 260 24.16 22.70 -24.04
CA LEU A 260 24.10 21.25 -24.28
C LEU A 260 24.58 20.47 -23.06
N ARG A 261 25.66 20.92 -22.40
CA ARG A 261 26.16 20.31 -21.16
C ARG A 261 25.17 20.47 -20.01
N ALA A 262 24.63 21.67 -19.81
CA ALA A 262 23.62 21.92 -18.78
C ALA A 262 22.35 21.07 -19.00
N ASN A 263 21.88 20.96 -20.24
CA ASN A 263 20.77 20.07 -20.59
C ASN A 263 21.14 18.60 -20.36
N GLN A 264 22.36 18.18 -20.70
CA GLN A 264 22.82 16.80 -20.49
C GLN A 264 22.73 16.40 -19.02
N ASP A 265 23.25 17.24 -18.13
CA ASP A 265 23.27 16.98 -16.69
C ASP A 265 21.84 16.86 -16.16
N LEU A 266 20.95 17.80 -16.54
CA LEU A 266 19.54 17.77 -16.14
C LEU A 266 18.79 16.56 -16.70
N LEU A 267 19.01 16.20 -17.97
CA LEU A 267 18.36 15.05 -18.60
C LEU A 267 18.86 13.73 -18.01
N GLY A 268 20.15 13.62 -17.69
CA GLY A 268 20.73 12.47 -17.00
C GLY A 268 20.17 12.30 -15.59
N GLU A 269 20.03 13.40 -14.85
CA GLU A 269 19.39 13.39 -13.53
C GLU A 269 17.90 12.99 -13.63
N LEU A 270 17.17 13.52 -14.61
CA LEU A 270 15.77 13.15 -14.84
C LEU A 270 15.63 11.66 -15.20
N ASP A 271 16.47 11.11 -16.08
CA ASP A 271 16.47 9.69 -16.43
C ASP A 271 16.65 8.81 -15.19
N PHE A 272 17.60 9.18 -14.31
CA PHE A 272 17.80 8.53 -13.01
C PHE A 272 16.56 8.60 -12.11
N ARG A 273 15.96 9.79 -11.95
CA ARG A 273 14.80 9.96 -11.08
C ARG A 273 13.58 9.21 -11.62
N PHE A 274 13.35 9.24 -12.94
CA PHE A 274 12.29 8.47 -13.58
C PHE A 274 12.50 6.97 -13.45
N ALA A 275 13.74 6.47 -13.52
CA ALA A 275 14.04 5.06 -13.23
C ALA A 275 13.58 4.66 -11.81
N LYS A 276 13.82 5.50 -10.79
CA LYS A 276 13.28 5.28 -9.43
C LYS A 276 11.75 5.28 -9.41
N GLY A 277 11.11 6.20 -10.12
CA GLY A 277 9.65 6.27 -10.23
C GLY A 277 9.02 5.06 -10.92
N ILE A 278 9.65 4.57 -11.99
CA ILE A 278 9.24 3.36 -12.71
C ILE A 278 9.35 2.15 -11.79
N TYR A 279 10.50 1.99 -11.12
CA TYR A 279 10.72 0.89 -10.18
C TYR A 279 9.70 0.89 -9.04
N ALA A 280 9.43 2.07 -8.47
CA ALA A 280 8.43 2.22 -7.42
C ALA A 280 7.03 1.80 -7.91
N LYS A 281 6.65 2.17 -9.14
CA LYS A 281 5.37 1.79 -9.74
C LYS A 281 5.27 0.29 -9.99
N GLU A 282 6.33 -0.34 -10.51
CA GLU A 282 6.37 -1.79 -10.76
C GLU A 282 6.22 -2.61 -9.47
N MET A 283 6.76 -2.10 -8.36
CA MET A 283 6.72 -2.75 -7.05
C MET A 283 5.50 -2.38 -6.19
N GLU A 284 4.65 -1.47 -6.67
CA GLU A 284 3.61 -0.79 -5.89
C GLU A 284 4.17 -0.24 -4.57
N ALA A 285 5.33 0.42 -4.65
CA ALA A 285 6.05 0.97 -3.52
C ALA A 285 5.51 2.34 -3.09
N VAL A 286 5.73 2.67 -1.82
CA VAL A 286 5.37 3.95 -1.22
C VAL A 286 6.60 4.70 -0.76
N ILE A 287 6.50 6.03 -0.70
CA ILE A 287 7.56 6.86 -0.12
C ILE A 287 7.54 6.70 1.41
N PRO A 288 8.64 6.30 2.03
CA PRO A 288 8.71 6.14 3.48
C PRO A 288 8.71 7.50 4.19
N GLU A 289 8.03 7.57 5.34
CA GLU A 289 8.17 8.67 6.29
C GLU A 289 9.47 8.48 7.08
N ILE A 290 10.40 9.44 7.03
CA ILE A 290 11.66 9.37 7.77
C ILE A 290 11.53 10.14 9.08
N SER A 291 11.74 9.45 10.21
CA SER A 291 11.67 10.06 11.54
C SER A 291 13.03 10.32 12.17
N GLN A 292 13.14 11.38 12.96
CA GLN A 292 14.28 11.68 13.85
C GLN A 292 13.99 11.43 15.34
N ASP A 293 12.72 11.16 15.71
CA ASP A 293 12.34 10.94 17.11
C ASP A 293 12.61 9.51 17.59
N PHE A 294 12.82 8.57 16.66
CA PHE A 294 13.01 7.14 16.94
C PHE A 294 11.87 6.54 17.79
N ASP A 295 10.66 7.11 17.73
CA ASP A 295 9.52 6.62 18.51
C ASP A 295 8.85 5.41 17.87
N ARG A 296 9.03 5.21 16.56
CA ARG A 296 8.41 4.11 15.82
C ARG A 296 9.20 3.70 14.58
N PHE A 297 9.35 2.40 14.42
CA PHE A 297 9.75 1.75 13.17
C PHE A 297 8.59 0.88 12.66
N LEU A 298 7.97 1.30 11.57
CA LEU A 298 6.81 0.64 10.96
C LEU A 298 7.10 0.27 9.51
N LEU A 299 6.88 -0.99 9.17
CA LEU A 299 6.81 -1.53 7.81
C LEU A 299 5.50 -2.30 7.68
N LYS A 300 4.44 -1.65 7.17
CA LYS A 300 3.11 -2.25 7.05
C LYS A 300 2.96 -3.04 5.77
N LYS A 301 2.68 -4.35 5.87
CA LYS A 301 2.59 -5.27 4.72
C LYS A 301 3.78 -5.13 3.75
N ALA A 302 4.98 -5.08 4.30
CA ALA A 302 6.21 -5.06 3.54
C ALA A 302 6.42 -6.36 2.76
N ARG A 303 6.92 -6.23 1.52
CA ARG A 303 7.28 -7.33 0.62
C ARG A 303 8.76 -7.23 0.28
N HIS A 304 9.41 -8.38 0.09
CA HIS A 304 10.79 -8.39 -0.38
C HIS A 304 10.83 -8.03 -1.88
N PRO A 305 11.53 -6.97 -2.32
CA PRO A 305 11.48 -6.49 -3.71
C PRO A 305 12.03 -7.51 -4.72
N LEU A 306 12.98 -8.36 -4.33
CA LEU A 306 13.58 -9.35 -5.25
C LEU A 306 12.77 -10.65 -5.38
N LEU A 307 11.67 -10.82 -4.64
CA LEU A 307 10.80 -11.99 -4.74
C LEU A 307 9.62 -11.69 -5.69
N ASP A 308 9.09 -12.72 -6.35
CA ASP A 308 7.96 -12.57 -7.28
C ASP A 308 6.75 -11.94 -6.55
N PRO A 309 6.27 -10.75 -6.99
CA PRO A 309 5.13 -10.05 -6.39
C PRO A 309 3.86 -10.90 -6.23
N LYS A 310 3.69 -11.94 -7.04
CA LYS A 310 2.52 -12.84 -6.98
C LYS A 310 2.60 -13.88 -5.88
N THR A 311 3.81 -14.22 -5.43
CA THR A 311 4.05 -15.30 -4.46
C THR A 311 4.57 -14.78 -3.12
N VAL A 312 5.19 -13.60 -3.11
CA VAL A 312 5.75 -12.99 -1.91
C VAL A 312 4.66 -12.73 -0.86
N VAL A 313 4.93 -13.15 0.38
CA VAL A 313 4.03 -12.94 1.51
C VAL A 313 4.36 -11.60 2.17
N ALA A 314 3.36 -10.73 2.27
CA ALA A 314 3.51 -9.43 2.90
C ALA A 314 3.46 -9.54 4.42
N ASN A 315 4.45 -8.97 5.11
CA ASN A 315 4.58 -9.01 6.57
C ASN A 315 4.54 -7.61 7.18
N THR A 316 3.98 -7.50 8.39
CA THR A 316 3.94 -6.22 9.12
C THR A 316 4.89 -6.27 10.30
N ILE A 317 5.73 -5.24 10.42
CA ILE A 317 6.64 -5.04 11.54
C ILE A 317 6.36 -3.66 12.10
N ASP A 318 6.07 -3.59 13.39
CA ASP A 318 5.69 -2.36 14.09
C ASP A 318 6.36 -2.35 15.46
N LEU A 319 7.46 -1.62 15.57
CA LEU A 319 8.24 -1.44 16.78
C LEU A 319 8.02 -0.01 17.25
N ALA A 320 7.11 0.16 18.20
CA ALA A 320 6.77 1.44 18.79
C ALA A 320 7.28 1.50 20.23
N ASN A 321 7.80 2.66 20.62
CA ASN A 321 8.30 2.95 21.97
C ASN A 321 7.35 2.38 23.06
N PRO A 322 7.83 1.58 24.03
CA PRO A 322 9.25 1.31 24.35
C PRO A 322 9.89 0.14 23.60
N ILE A 323 9.20 -0.48 22.65
CA ILE A 323 9.68 -1.67 21.93
C ILE A 323 10.68 -1.25 20.86
N HIS A 324 11.95 -1.62 21.05
CA HIS A 324 13.05 -1.38 20.10
C HIS A 324 13.69 -2.69 19.60
N MET A 325 13.33 -3.83 20.18
CA MET A 325 13.86 -5.13 19.76
C MET A 325 12.76 -6.08 19.29
N LEU A 326 13.01 -6.77 18.17
CA LEU A 326 12.18 -7.85 17.64
C LEU A 326 12.97 -9.16 17.65
N LEU A 327 12.52 -10.13 18.45
CA LEU A 327 13.08 -11.48 18.48
C LEU A 327 12.21 -12.44 17.68
N VAL A 328 12.69 -12.88 16.51
CA VAL A 328 11.98 -13.80 15.63
C VAL A 328 12.39 -15.25 15.91
N THR A 329 11.39 -16.07 16.21
CA THR A 329 11.55 -17.48 16.61
C THR A 329 10.93 -18.44 15.58
N GLY A 330 11.42 -19.68 15.52
CA GLY A 330 10.86 -20.73 14.64
C GLY A 330 11.94 -21.54 13.93
N SER A 331 11.54 -22.50 13.09
CA SER A 331 12.46 -23.30 12.28
C SER A 331 13.08 -22.50 11.12
N ASN A 332 14.28 -22.88 10.67
CA ASN A 332 15.06 -22.13 9.67
C ASN A 332 14.34 -22.04 8.31
N THR A 333 13.56 -23.06 7.96
CA THR A 333 12.70 -23.10 6.78
C THR A 333 11.47 -22.19 6.85
N GLY A 334 11.26 -21.48 7.97
CA GLY A 334 10.10 -20.62 8.18
C GLY A 334 10.14 -19.28 7.43
N GLY A 335 11.31 -18.77 7.05
CA GLY A 335 11.46 -17.43 6.45
C GLY A 335 11.94 -16.35 7.42
N LYS A 336 12.63 -16.73 8.51
CA LYS A 336 13.25 -15.79 9.46
C LYS A 336 14.30 -14.90 8.78
N THR A 337 15.27 -15.50 8.09
CA THR A 337 16.31 -14.79 7.34
C THR A 337 15.72 -13.89 6.25
N VAL A 338 14.68 -14.34 5.54
CA VAL A 338 13.95 -13.53 4.55
C VAL A 338 13.32 -12.29 5.20
N THR A 339 12.77 -12.44 6.41
CA THR A 339 12.21 -11.31 7.17
C THR A 339 13.30 -10.29 7.50
N LEU A 340 14.47 -10.74 7.98
CA LEU A 340 15.60 -9.85 8.27
C LEU A 340 16.09 -9.12 7.02
N LYS A 341 16.31 -9.86 5.92
CA LYS A 341 16.70 -9.28 4.64
C LYS A 341 15.68 -8.26 4.15
N THR A 342 14.38 -8.57 4.26
CA THR A 342 13.32 -7.63 3.88
C THR A 342 13.43 -6.34 4.68
N VAL A 343 13.55 -6.41 6.01
CA VAL A 343 13.64 -5.20 6.82
C VAL A 343 14.89 -4.38 6.49
N GLY A 344 16.05 -5.03 6.47
CA GLY A 344 17.31 -4.36 6.19
C GLY A 344 17.34 -3.74 4.81
N LEU A 345 16.86 -4.45 3.79
CA LEU A 345 16.82 -3.96 2.42
C LEU A 345 15.89 -2.77 2.29
N LEU A 346 14.70 -2.80 2.91
CA LEU A 346 13.77 -1.66 2.86
C LEU A 346 14.30 -0.44 3.62
N ALA A 347 14.96 -0.63 4.76
CA ALA A 347 15.65 0.46 5.45
C ALA A 347 16.78 1.04 4.58
N ALA A 348 17.61 0.19 3.96
CA ALA A 348 18.69 0.61 3.09
C ALA A 348 18.20 1.35 1.83
N MET A 349 17.12 0.87 1.21
CA MET A 349 16.44 1.54 0.10
C MET A 349 15.93 2.93 0.53
N ALA A 350 15.25 3.01 1.68
CA ALA A 350 14.75 4.26 2.21
C ALA A 350 15.88 5.27 2.47
N LEU A 351 16.97 4.85 3.12
CA LEU A 351 18.15 5.69 3.36
C LEU A 351 18.93 6.05 2.09
N SER A 352 18.66 5.38 0.97
CA SER A 352 19.17 5.71 -0.37
C SER A 352 18.19 6.60 -1.16
N GLY A 353 17.14 7.11 -0.50
CA GLY A 353 16.12 7.97 -1.10
C GLY A 353 15.12 7.24 -2.00
N MET A 354 14.96 5.92 -1.89
CA MET A 354 14.04 5.15 -2.72
C MET A 354 12.67 4.91 -2.06
N ALA A 355 11.66 4.67 -2.89
CA ALA A 355 10.38 4.13 -2.43
C ALA A 355 10.55 2.66 -1.98
N VAL A 356 9.70 2.22 -1.05
CA VAL A 356 9.75 0.88 -0.45
C VAL A 356 8.45 0.09 -0.69
N PRO A 357 8.49 -1.18 -1.13
CA PRO A 357 7.30 -2.02 -1.37
C PRO A 357 6.55 -2.40 -0.08
N CYS A 358 5.68 -1.52 0.38
CA CYS A 358 4.80 -1.72 1.53
C CYS A 358 3.55 -0.83 1.41
N GLU A 359 2.55 -1.01 2.28
CA GLU A 359 1.38 -0.12 2.33
C GLU A 359 1.67 1.20 3.03
N ARG A 360 2.56 1.19 4.03
CA ARG A 360 3.00 2.36 4.80
C ARG A 360 4.33 2.05 5.47
N ALA A 361 5.28 2.97 5.40
CA ALA A 361 6.56 2.88 6.09
C ALA A 361 6.82 4.13 6.94
N ILE A 362 7.26 3.92 8.17
CA ILE A 362 7.88 4.93 9.04
C ILE A 362 9.23 4.36 9.42
N ILE A 363 10.32 4.99 8.98
CA ILE A 363 11.68 4.48 9.12
C ILE A 363 12.50 5.53 9.86
N PRO A 364 13.08 5.23 11.04
CA PRO A 364 14.00 6.13 11.70
C PRO A 364 15.22 6.44 10.81
N PHE A 365 15.77 7.65 10.93
CA PHE A 365 16.97 8.04 10.19
C PHE A 365 18.21 7.39 10.82
N PHE A 366 18.47 6.13 10.47
CA PHE A 366 19.58 5.39 11.04
C PHE A 366 20.94 5.95 10.60
N ASP A 367 21.88 6.06 11.54
CA ASP A 367 23.26 6.43 11.25
C ASP A 367 24.03 5.28 10.57
N GLU A 368 23.77 4.05 11.02
CA GLU A 368 24.37 2.85 10.48
C GLU A 368 23.41 1.64 10.53
N ILE A 369 23.52 0.76 9.53
CA ILE A 369 22.83 -0.52 9.48
C ILE A 369 23.87 -1.63 9.64
N PHE A 370 23.85 -2.28 10.79
CA PHE A 370 24.68 -3.43 11.12
C PHE A 370 24.00 -4.73 10.73
N VAL A 371 24.76 -5.61 10.09
CA VAL A 371 24.22 -6.86 9.53
C VAL A 371 25.14 -8.02 9.87
N ASP A 372 24.64 -8.95 10.67
CA ASP A 372 25.22 -10.28 10.83
C ASP A 372 24.28 -11.33 10.23
N LEU A 373 24.37 -11.52 8.92
CA LEU A 373 23.68 -12.58 8.17
C LEU A 373 24.76 -13.51 7.59
N GLY A 374 24.62 -14.83 7.77
CA GLY A 374 25.59 -15.83 7.31
C GLY A 374 24.95 -16.91 6.43
N ASP A 375 25.67 -17.33 5.39
CA ASP A 375 25.37 -18.53 4.59
C ASP A 375 26.17 -19.72 5.17
N GLU A 376 25.50 -20.70 5.77
CA GLU A 376 26.13 -21.91 6.32
C GLU A 376 26.69 -22.88 5.25
N GLN A 377 26.69 -22.53 3.96
CA GLN A 377 26.85 -23.49 2.86
C GLN A 377 28.26 -23.61 2.25
N SER A 378 29.29 -22.96 2.79
CA SER A 378 30.67 -23.19 2.32
C SER A 378 31.43 -24.20 3.21
N ILE A 379 31.77 -25.34 2.62
CA ILE A 379 32.40 -26.50 3.27
C ILE A 379 33.85 -26.21 3.73
N GLU A 380 34.47 -25.13 3.24
CA GLU A 380 35.85 -24.73 3.58
C GLU A 380 35.97 -23.95 4.91
N GLN A 381 34.84 -23.66 5.58
CA GLN A 381 34.75 -22.62 6.61
C GLN A 381 34.23 -23.07 7.98
N SER A 382 34.19 -24.35 8.32
CA SER A 382 33.55 -24.79 9.60
C SER A 382 34.22 -24.27 10.90
N LEU A 383 35.45 -23.74 10.86
CA LEU A 383 36.09 -22.97 11.96
C LEU A 383 35.98 -21.44 11.78
N SER A 384 35.74 -20.97 10.56
CA SER A 384 35.66 -19.55 10.22
C SER A 384 34.25 -18.98 10.28
N THR A 385 33.18 -19.77 10.31
CA THR A 385 31.80 -19.26 10.44
C THR A 385 31.58 -18.65 11.84
N PHE A 386 31.78 -19.41 12.93
CA PHE A 386 31.65 -18.87 14.29
C PHE A 386 32.59 -17.68 14.53
N SER A 387 33.86 -17.80 14.12
CA SER A 387 34.84 -16.72 14.28
C SER A 387 34.49 -15.47 13.47
N SER A 388 33.88 -15.61 12.29
CA SER A 388 33.44 -14.48 11.47
C SER A 388 32.16 -13.82 12.03
N HIS A 389 31.18 -14.60 12.48
CA HIS A 389 30.03 -14.10 13.23
C HIS A 389 30.49 -13.33 14.47
N MET A 390 31.39 -13.92 15.27
CA MET A 390 31.90 -13.26 16.47
C MET A 390 32.68 -11.99 16.14
N SER A 391 33.52 -11.99 15.09
CA SER A 391 34.25 -10.79 14.67
C SER A 391 33.30 -9.66 14.23
N ARG A 392 32.19 -10.00 13.55
CA ARG A 392 31.15 -9.01 13.21
C ARG A 392 30.44 -8.50 14.45
N ILE A 393 30.04 -9.40 15.36
CA ILE A 393 29.40 -9.01 16.62
C ILE A 393 30.29 -8.06 17.42
N VAL A 394 31.59 -8.35 17.54
CA VAL A 394 32.57 -7.45 18.17
C VAL A 394 32.54 -6.07 17.50
N SER A 395 32.65 -6.03 16.17
CA SER A 395 32.58 -4.77 15.40
C SER A 395 31.25 -4.03 15.60
N ILE A 396 30.13 -4.73 15.75
CA ILE A 396 28.81 -4.12 16.03
C ILE A 396 28.84 -3.51 17.42
N THR A 397 29.24 -4.27 18.44
CA THR A 397 29.25 -3.81 19.84
C THR A 397 30.20 -2.64 20.10
N GLU A 398 31.24 -2.47 19.27
CA GLU A 398 32.20 -1.37 19.34
C GLU A 398 31.68 -0.06 18.69
N ASN A 399 30.77 -0.14 17.72
CA ASN A 399 30.37 1.01 16.90
C ASN A 399 28.87 1.35 16.98
N VAL A 400 28.05 0.51 17.63
CA VAL A 400 26.60 0.72 17.75
C VAL A 400 26.27 2.00 18.53
N THR A 401 25.26 2.72 18.06
CA THR A 401 24.69 3.89 18.74
C THR A 401 23.20 3.70 18.98
N SER A 402 22.56 4.59 19.75
CA SER A 402 21.10 4.60 19.92
C SER A 402 20.32 4.86 18.62
N HIS A 403 20.99 5.30 17.55
CA HIS A 403 20.40 5.58 16.25
C HIS A 403 20.71 4.53 15.20
N SER A 404 21.23 3.37 15.60
CA SER A 404 21.60 2.30 14.67
C SER A 404 20.49 1.25 14.51
N LEU A 405 20.48 0.58 13.36
CA LEU A 405 19.69 -0.64 13.11
C LEU A 405 20.61 -1.86 13.10
N VAL A 406 20.35 -2.84 13.96
CA VAL A 406 21.13 -4.08 14.06
C VAL A 406 20.29 -5.28 13.64
N LEU A 407 20.77 -6.02 12.65
CA LEU A 407 20.13 -7.24 12.12
C LEU A 407 21.02 -8.44 12.41
N MET A 408 20.52 -9.44 13.13
CA MET A 408 21.32 -10.60 13.52
C MET A 408 20.59 -11.91 13.25
N ASP A 409 21.19 -12.78 12.43
CA ASP A 409 20.67 -14.13 12.20
C ASP A 409 21.31 -15.13 13.17
N GLU A 410 20.47 -15.88 13.87
CA GLU A 410 20.86 -17.00 14.74
C GLU A 410 21.98 -16.65 15.73
N VAL A 411 21.77 -15.58 16.50
CA VAL A 411 22.73 -15.08 17.49
C VAL A 411 23.17 -16.22 18.42
N GLY A 412 24.49 -16.40 18.55
CA GLY A 412 25.11 -17.40 19.41
C GLY A 412 25.17 -18.82 18.83
N SER A 413 24.77 -19.03 17.57
CA SER A 413 24.89 -20.32 16.88
C SER A 413 26.35 -20.71 16.61
N GLY A 414 26.60 -21.99 16.30
CA GLY A 414 27.93 -22.49 15.92
C GLY A 414 28.87 -22.88 17.08
N THR A 415 28.38 -22.90 18.33
CA THR A 415 29.10 -23.38 19.53
C THR A 415 28.23 -24.31 20.38
N ASP A 416 28.71 -24.70 21.58
CA ASP A 416 27.91 -25.43 22.56
C ASP A 416 26.57 -24.70 22.81
N PRO A 417 25.41 -25.37 22.72
CA PRO A 417 24.11 -24.71 22.83
C PRO A 417 23.90 -23.91 24.12
N ARG A 418 24.48 -24.33 25.25
CA ARG A 418 24.31 -23.61 26.54
C ARG A 418 25.17 -22.37 26.59
N GLU A 419 26.42 -22.47 26.11
CA GLU A 419 27.32 -21.32 26.01
C GLU A 419 26.80 -20.31 24.98
N GLY A 420 26.36 -20.79 23.81
CA GLY A 420 25.78 -19.98 22.75
C GLY A 420 24.54 -19.21 23.19
N GLU A 421 23.60 -19.87 23.89
CA GLU A 421 22.42 -19.22 24.46
C GLU A 421 22.79 -18.11 25.47
N SER A 422 23.78 -18.37 26.34
CA SER A 422 24.23 -17.41 27.35
C SER A 422 24.90 -16.19 26.72
N ILE A 423 25.77 -16.41 25.73
CA ILE A 423 26.44 -15.34 24.99
C ILE A 423 25.42 -14.49 24.21
N ALA A 424 24.47 -15.14 23.54
CA ALA A 424 23.44 -14.45 22.79
C ALA A 424 22.55 -13.57 23.68
N GLN A 425 22.18 -14.08 24.87
CA GLN A 425 21.42 -13.27 25.83
C GLN A 425 22.22 -12.04 26.28
N ALA A 426 23.49 -12.22 26.64
CA ALA A 426 24.36 -11.12 27.08
C ALA A 426 24.55 -10.05 25.98
N ILE A 427 24.65 -10.46 24.71
CA ILE A 427 24.74 -9.53 23.58
C ILE A 427 23.43 -8.75 23.41
N LEU A 428 22.26 -9.41 23.49
CA LEU A 428 20.98 -8.73 23.37
C LEU A 428 20.75 -7.76 24.53
N GLU A 429 21.09 -8.14 25.77
CA GLU A 429 21.07 -7.25 26.93
C GLU A 429 21.98 -6.03 26.73
N TYR A 430 23.20 -6.23 26.21
CA TYR A 430 24.10 -5.12 25.90
C TYR A 430 23.49 -4.16 24.86
N LEU A 431 22.89 -4.66 23.78
CA LEU A 431 22.26 -3.80 22.76
C LEU A 431 20.99 -3.10 23.27
N GLN A 432 20.26 -3.74 24.18
CA GLN A 432 19.08 -3.17 24.84
C GLN A 432 19.44 -1.91 25.63
N ASP A 433 20.59 -1.89 26.32
CA ASP A 433 21.08 -0.72 27.07
C ASP A 433 21.36 0.50 26.19
N TYR A 434 21.63 0.33 24.90
CA TYR A 434 21.82 1.43 23.94
C TYR A 434 20.51 1.96 23.35
N HIS A 435 19.39 1.26 23.56
CA HIS A 435 18.09 1.57 22.96
C HIS A 435 18.10 1.68 21.42
N CYS A 436 19.02 0.98 20.76
CA CYS A 436 19.06 0.88 19.31
C CYS A 436 17.97 -0.08 18.79
N TYR A 437 17.62 0.03 17.50
CA TYR A 437 16.68 -0.92 16.91
C TYR A 437 17.38 -2.25 16.59
N VAL A 438 16.86 -3.36 17.13
CA VAL A 438 17.46 -4.69 16.94
C VAL A 438 16.42 -5.66 16.39
N ILE A 439 16.76 -6.38 15.32
CA ILE A 439 15.97 -7.51 14.83
C ILE A 439 16.86 -8.74 14.80
N ALA A 440 16.58 -9.67 15.71
CA ALA A 440 17.37 -10.88 15.88
C ALA A 440 16.52 -12.11 15.60
N THR A 441 17.12 -13.15 15.02
CA THR A 441 16.52 -14.49 14.96
C THR A 441 17.20 -15.42 15.95
N THR A 442 16.44 -16.38 16.47
CA THR A 442 17.03 -17.42 17.32
C THR A 442 16.28 -18.74 17.24
N HIS A 443 17.01 -19.82 17.52
CA HIS A 443 16.48 -21.15 17.78
C HIS A 443 16.53 -21.53 19.27
N TYR A 444 17.19 -20.73 20.12
CA TYR A 444 17.34 -20.99 21.55
C TYR A 444 16.04 -20.74 22.31
N ALA A 445 15.71 -21.66 23.22
CA ALA A 445 14.49 -21.59 24.01
C ALA A 445 14.61 -20.59 25.17
N GLY A 446 15.79 -20.45 25.79
CA GLY A 446 16.02 -19.52 26.89
C GLY A 446 15.82 -18.06 26.46
N LEU A 447 16.26 -17.70 25.26
CA LEU A 447 16.06 -16.37 24.69
C LEU A 447 14.59 -16.00 24.51
N LYS A 448 13.71 -16.98 24.24
CA LYS A 448 12.25 -16.75 24.19
C LYS A 448 11.72 -16.31 25.55
N ASN A 449 12.19 -16.95 26.62
CA ASN A 449 11.78 -16.65 27.98
C ASN A 449 12.32 -15.29 28.45
N PHE A 450 13.56 -14.96 28.06
CA PHE A 450 14.14 -13.64 28.25
C PHE A 450 13.27 -12.56 27.59
N ALA A 451 13.00 -12.69 26.28
CA ALA A 451 12.21 -11.72 25.54
C ALA A 451 10.77 -11.56 26.07
N LYS A 452 10.11 -12.64 26.55
CA LYS A 452 8.78 -12.55 27.18
C LYS A 452 8.77 -11.78 28.50
N ARG A 453 9.92 -11.64 29.19
CA ARG A 453 10.04 -10.93 30.47
C ARG A 453 10.42 -9.46 30.29
N SER A 454 11.01 -9.10 29.15
CA SER A 454 11.47 -7.76 28.85
C SER A 454 10.34 -6.94 28.18
N PRO A 455 9.96 -5.77 28.72
CA PRO A 455 8.83 -4.97 28.23
C PRO A 455 9.08 -4.26 26.88
N ASP A 456 10.33 -4.23 26.44
CA ASP A 456 10.88 -3.56 25.28
C ASP A 456 11.31 -4.51 24.15
N ILE A 457 11.11 -5.82 24.36
CA ILE A 457 11.36 -6.86 23.35
C ILE A 457 10.03 -7.45 22.90
N LEU A 458 9.76 -7.36 21.60
CA LEU A 458 8.65 -8.03 20.97
C LEU A 458 9.09 -9.41 20.45
N VAL A 459 8.42 -10.46 20.92
CA VAL A 459 8.60 -11.80 20.37
C VAL A 459 7.74 -11.96 19.13
N ALA A 460 8.29 -12.55 18.08
CA ALA A 460 7.54 -12.97 16.91
C ALA A 460 7.87 -14.40 16.52
N SER A 461 6.98 -15.00 15.74
CA SER A 461 7.21 -16.30 15.13
C SER A 461 6.74 -16.33 13.70
N VAL A 462 7.27 -17.28 12.92
CA VAL A 462 6.78 -17.47 11.56
C VAL A 462 5.72 -18.57 11.54
N ALA A 463 4.54 -18.27 11.01
CA ALA A 463 3.41 -19.17 11.03
C ALA A 463 3.61 -20.37 10.10
N PHE A 464 3.11 -21.51 10.56
CA PHE A 464 3.24 -22.80 9.89
C PHE A 464 1.85 -23.41 9.70
N ASP A 465 1.57 -23.90 8.49
CA ASP A 465 0.32 -24.59 8.21
C ASP A 465 0.42 -26.03 8.73
N GLU A 466 -0.30 -26.34 9.82
CA GLU A 466 -0.29 -27.65 10.46
C GLU A 466 -1.01 -28.74 9.63
N LYS A 467 -1.88 -28.36 8.69
CA LYS A 467 -2.60 -29.31 7.82
C LYS A 467 -1.75 -29.70 6.61
N LEU A 468 -1.11 -28.71 5.98
CA LEU A 468 -0.29 -28.90 4.79
C LEU A 468 1.19 -29.17 5.11
N PHE A 469 1.60 -29.00 6.38
CA PHE A 469 2.98 -29.07 6.85
C PHE A 469 3.93 -28.19 6.03
N GLN A 470 3.56 -26.91 5.84
CA GLN A 470 4.34 -25.96 5.07
C GLN A 470 4.50 -24.62 5.82
N PRO A 471 5.66 -23.95 5.69
CA PRO A 471 5.80 -22.57 6.15
C PRO A 471 4.87 -21.66 5.35
N THR A 472 4.15 -20.78 6.05
CA THR A 472 3.29 -19.77 5.40
C THR A 472 4.02 -18.46 5.16
N TYR A 473 5.28 -18.35 5.65
CA TYR A 473 6.12 -17.14 5.62
C TYR A 473 5.49 -15.90 6.25
N ARG A 474 4.37 -16.06 6.99
CA ARG A 474 3.68 -14.99 7.69
C ARG A 474 4.27 -14.79 9.08
N LEU A 475 4.71 -13.59 9.39
CA LEU A 475 5.17 -13.20 10.72
C LEU A 475 3.96 -12.97 11.64
N VAL A 476 3.95 -13.62 12.79
CA VAL A 476 2.94 -13.46 13.84
C VAL A 476 3.62 -12.82 15.05
N LEU A 477 3.23 -11.59 15.35
CA LEU A 477 3.76 -10.81 16.46
C LEU A 477 3.09 -11.23 17.77
N GLY A 478 3.86 -11.27 18.87
CA GLY A 478 3.37 -11.66 20.19
C GLY A 478 3.20 -13.17 20.41
N GLU A 479 3.75 -13.99 19.51
CA GLU A 479 3.69 -15.46 19.58
C GLU A 479 5.06 -16.10 19.51
N SER A 480 5.26 -17.14 20.33
CA SER A 480 6.43 -18.01 20.26
C SER A 480 6.12 -19.22 19.40
N GLY A 481 6.91 -19.43 18.35
CA GLY A 481 6.68 -20.53 17.39
C GLY A 481 7.12 -21.89 17.95
N LYS A 482 6.38 -22.94 17.58
CA LYS A 482 6.73 -24.35 17.82
C LYS A 482 7.82 -24.82 16.84
N SER A 483 8.64 -25.78 17.26
CA SER A 483 9.66 -26.40 16.40
C SER A 483 9.08 -27.62 15.67
N TYR A 484 8.82 -27.50 14.37
CA TYR A 484 8.23 -28.55 13.52
C TYR A 484 9.27 -29.41 12.79
N ALA A 485 10.50 -29.51 13.31
CA ALA A 485 11.62 -30.16 12.63
C ALA A 485 11.34 -31.62 12.28
N LEU A 486 10.71 -32.38 13.18
CA LEU A 486 10.40 -33.81 12.97
C LEU A 486 9.33 -34.02 11.88
N GLU A 487 8.33 -33.16 11.81
CA GLU A 487 7.28 -33.16 10.79
C GLU A 487 7.84 -32.78 9.41
N ILE A 488 8.74 -31.79 9.36
CA ILE A 488 9.44 -31.39 8.13
C ILE A 488 10.34 -32.53 7.65
N SER A 489 11.12 -33.16 8.53
CA SER A 489 11.97 -34.30 8.17
C SER A 489 11.15 -35.46 7.59
N ARG A 490 9.98 -35.77 8.17
CA ARG A 490 9.05 -36.77 7.62
C ARG A 490 8.67 -36.44 6.18
N ARG A 491 8.30 -35.19 5.89
CA ARG A 491 7.91 -34.73 4.55
C ARG A 491 9.08 -34.78 3.55
N LEU A 492 10.29 -34.47 4.00
CA LEU A 492 11.51 -34.57 3.18
C LEU A 492 11.93 -36.03 2.89
N GLY A 493 11.17 -37.01 3.37
CA GLY A 493 11.36 -38.43 3.08
C GLY A 493 11.99 -39.24 4.22
N LEU A 494 12.14 -38.67 5.43
CA LEU A 494 12.64 -39.42 6.57
C LEU A 494 11.63 -40.49 7.00
N LEU A 495 12.10 -41.73 7.14
CA LEU A 495 11.26 -42.88 7.48
C LEU A 495 10.46 -42.66 8.78
N ASP A 496 9.18 -43.02 8.77
CA ASP A 496 8.29 -42.86 9.93
C ASP A 496 8.80 -43.53 11.20
N LYS A 497 9.49 -44.67 11.08
CA LYS A 497 10.10 -45.35 12.22
C LYS A 497 11.15 -44.47 12.93
N ILE A 498 11.93 -43.69 12.16
CA ILE A 498 12.94 -42.78 12.70
C ILE A 498 12.27 -41.58 13.35
N VAL A 499 11.28 -40.98 12.68
CA VAL A 499 10.52 -39.84 13.20
C VAL A 499 9.81 -40.20 14.51
N ASN A 500 9.17 -41.38 14.57
CA ASN A 500 8.49 -41.85 15.77
C ASN A 500 9.48 -42.11 16.91
N ARG A 501 10.66 -42.68 16.63
CA ARG A 501 11.70 -42.85 17.65
C ARG A 501 12.22 -41.50 18.16
N ALA A 502 12.41 -40.52 17.27
CA ALA A 502 12.83 -39.18 17.65
C ALA A 502 11.80 -38.45 18.52
N LYS A 503 10.49 -38.65 18.29
CA LYS A 503 9.42 -38.14 19.17
C LYS A 503 9.50 -38.70 20.58
N ILE A 504 9.75 -40.01 20.71
CA ILE A 504 9.90 -40.67 22.01
C ILE A 504 11.13 -40.11 22.74
N ILE A 505 12.27 -39.99 22.06
CA ILE A 505 13.50 -39.43 22.64
C ILE A 505 13.29 -37.97 23.10
N LYS A 506 12.57 -37.16 22.31
CA LYS A 506 12.22 -35.78 22.70
C LYS A 506 11.40 -35.78 24.00
N GLN A 507 10.40 -36.64 24.12
CA GLN A 507 9.57 -36.74 25.32
C GLN A 507 10.35 -37.27 26.53
N GLU A 508 11.27 -38.21 26.35
CA GLU A 508 12.14 -38.74 27.41
C GLU A 508 13.10 -37.69 27.96
N ASN A 509 13.51 -36.72 27.14
CA ASN A 509 14.44 -35.64 27.50
C ASN A 509 13.75 -34.33 27.93
N GLN A 510 12.42 -34.25 27.86
CA GLN A 510 11.67 -33.04 28.18
C GLN A 510 11.47 -32.94 29.70
N SER A 511 11.78 -31.79 30.28
CA SER A 511 11.54 -31.55 31.71
C SER A 511 10.03 -31.40 32.00
N ASP A 512 9.60 -31.73 33.22
CA ASP A 512 8.19 -31.56 33.64
C ASP A 512 7.70 -30.11 33.50
N GLN A 513 8.60 -29.14 33.68
CA GLN A 513 8.31 -27.71 33.47
C GLN A 513 8.08 -27.39 31.98
N GLU A 514 8.90 -27.92 31.07
CA GLU A 514 8.70 -27.73 29.62
C GLU A 514 7.42 -28.40 29.13
N ALA A 515 7.08 -29.57 29.66
CA ALA A 515 5.84 -30.27 29.33
C ALA A 515 4.59 -29.48 29.79
N LEU A 516 4.67 -28.83 30.95
CA LEU A 516 3.60 -27.95 31.45
C LEU A 516 3.49 -26.66 30.62
N LEU A 517 4.63 -26.06 30.26
CA LEU A 517 4.68 -24.87 29.40
C LEU A 517 4.09 -25.13 28.02
N GLU A 518 4.41 -26.28 27.39
CA GLU A 518 3.85 -26.65 26.09
C GLU A 518 2.32 -26.84 26.17
N LYS A 519 1.80 -27.43 27.24
CA LYS A 519 0.34 -27.51 27.48
C LYS A 519 -0.28 -26.13 27.65
N LEU A 520 0.35 -25.24 28.41
CA LEU A 520 -0.15 -23.89 28.65
C LEU A 520 -0.16 -23.06 27.35
N GLU A 521 0.86 -23.22 26.51
CA GLU A 521 0.93 -22.57 25.19
C GLU A 521 -0.18 -23.07 24.26
N VAL A 522 -0.47 -24.37 24.26
CA VAL A 522 -1.60 -24.94 23.51
C VAL A 522 -2.94 -24.38 24.01
N GLU A 523 -3.14 -24.26 25.32
CA GLU A 523 -4.37 -23.68 25.88
C GLU A 523 -4.50 -22.18 25.56
N LEU A 524 -3.41 -21.43 25.63
CA LEU A 524 -3.36 -20.01 25.24
C LEU A 524 -3.69 -19.80 23.77
N GLN A 525 -3.17 -20.64 22.89
CA GLN A 525 -3.44 -20.57 21.45
C GLN A 525 -4.92 -20.86 21.16
N LEU A 526 -5.48 -21.91 21.78
CA LEU A 526 -6.91 -22.22 21.70
C LEU A 526 -7.81 -21.10 22.24
N ALA A 527 -7.37 -20.41 23.30
CA ALA A 527 -8.11 -19.27 23.84
C ALA A 527 -8.10 -18.08 22.86
N ARG A 528 -6.95 -17.79 22.25
CA ARG A 528 -6.81 -16.70 21.26
C ARG A 528 -7.57 -16.98 19.96
N GLU A 529 -7.52 -18.21 19.43
CA GLU A 529 -8.31 -18.59 18.26
C GLU A 529 -9.82 -18.38 18.50
N LYS A 530 -10.29 -18.71 19.71
CA LYS A 530 -11.66 -18.43 20.11
C LYS A 530 -11.92 -16.92 20.19
N GLU A 531 -10.98 -16.15 20.73
CA GLU A 531 -11.11 -14.70 20.84
C GLU A 531 -11.15 -14.01 19.46
N GLU A 532 -10.30 -14.41 18.52
CA GLU A 532 -10.34 -13.94 17.13
C GLU A 532 -11.66 -14.30 16.45
N HIS A 533 -12.14 -15.52 16.64
CA HIS A 533 -13.45 -15.94 16.12
C HIS A 533 -14.58 -15.10 16.71
N TYR A 534 -14.56 -14.84 18.02
CA TYR A 534 -15.54 -13.98 18.68
C TYR A 534 -15.46 -12.53 18.20
N GLN A 535 -14.26 -11.98 17.99
CA GLN A 535 -14.05 -10.63 17.44
C GLN A 535 -14.61 -10.52 16.02
N ALA A 536 -14.39 -11.52 15.17
CA ALA A 536 -14.94 -11.58 13.82
C ALA A 536 -16.48 -11.63 13.84
N GLU A 537 -17.07 -12.48 14.69
CA GLU A 537 -18.53 -12.53 14.88
C GLU A 537 -19.10 -11.20 15.37
N LEU A 538 -18.43 -10.53 16.32
CA LEU A 538 -18.85 -9.21 16.81
C LEU A 538 -18.81 -8.15 15.71
N ALA A 539 -17.79 -8.17 14.84
CA ALA A 539 -17.69 -7.26 13.71
C ALA A 539 -18.79 -7.51 12.66
N GLU A 540 -19.13 -8.77 12.36
CA GLU A 540 -20.25 -9.10 11.48
C GLU A 540 -21.59 -8.66 12.09
N LEU A 541 -21.78 -8.89 13.39
CA LEU A 541 -23.00 -8.52 14.10
C LEU A 541 -23.17 -6.99 14.18
N ALA A 542 -22.07 -6.24 14.29
CA ALA A 542 -22.08 -4.77 14.19
C ALA A 542 -22.53 -4.30 12.80
N LYS A 543 -21.96 -4.86 11.72
CA LYS A 543 -22.40 -4.56 10.34
C LYS A 543 -23.87 -4.91 10.11
N ALA A 544 -24.32 -6.06 10.61
CA ALA A 544 -25.71 -6.48 10.51
C ALA A 544 -26.67 -5.53 11.26
N LYS A 545 -26.27 -5.03 12.44
CA LYS A 545 -27.04 -4.02 13.19
C LYS A 545 -27.14 -2.70 12.45
N GLU A 546 -26.05 -2.22 11.85
CA GLU A 546 -26.07 -0.99 11.04
C GLU A 546 -26.98 -1.15 9.82
N ALA A 547 -26.89 -2.28 9.12
CA ALA A 547 -27.77 -2.59 7.99
C ALA A 547 -29.25 -2.66 8.41
N LEU A 548 -29.56 -3.27 9.55
CA LEU A 548 -30.92 -3.32 10.08
C LEU A 548 -31.45 -1.94 10.48
N ALA A 549 -30.61 -1.10 11.10
CA ALA A 549 -30.97 0.28 11.45
C ALA A 549 -31.29 1.11 10.19
N TRP A 550 -30.47 0.99 9.15
CA TRP A 550 -30.71 1.64 7.86
C TRP A 550 -32.02 1.15 7.20
N GLN A 551 -32.30 -0.15 7.27
CA GLN A 551 -33.57 -0.71 6.76
C GLN A 551 -34.79 -0.17 7.53
N GLN A 552 -34.72 -0.12 8.86
CA GLN A 552 -35.79 0.43 9.70
C GLN A 552 -36.04 1.91 9.40
N GLU A 553 -34.99 2.71 9.26
CA GLU A 553 -35.10 4.13 8.92
C GLU A 553 -35.78 4.30 7.55
N ASN A 554 -35.35 3.55 6.53
CA ASN A 554 -35.97 3.60 5.21
C ASN A 554 -37.43 3.13 5.21
N LEU A 555 -37.78 2.12 6.00
CA LEU A 555 -39.13 1.61 6.11
C LEU A 555 -40.05 2.64 6.79
N SER A 556 -39.55 3.33 7.82
CA SER A 556 -40.27 4.42 8.48
C SER A 556 -40.52 5.61 7.54
N LYS A 557 -39.50 6.04 6.78
CA LYS A 557 -39.63 7.10 5.75
C LYS A 557 -40.63 6.71 4.66
N ARG A 558 -40.64 5.44 4.24
CA ARG A 558 -41.64 4.94 3.27
C ARG A 558 -43.05 4.96 3.84
N GLN A 559 -43.24 4.48 5.08
CA GLN A 559 -44.55 4.52 5.76
C GLN A 559 -45.08 5.96 5.87
N GLU A 560 -44.22 6.91 6.24
CA GLU A 560 -44.59 8.32 6.35
C GLU A 560 -45.03 8.90 4.99
N ARG A 561 -44.28 8.63 3.92
CA ARG A 561 -44.69 9.00 2.55
C ARG A 561 -46.02 8.38 2.16
N TYR A 562 -46.22 7.09 2.42
CA TYR A 562 -47.49 6.41 2.12
C TYR A 562 -48.66 7.02 2.87
N LEU A 563 -48.49 7.38 4.14
CA LEU A 563 -49.53 8.05 4.93
C LEU A 563 -49.84 9.44 4.38
N GLN A 564 -48.82 10.21 4.00
CA GLN A 564 -49.01 11.53 3.37
C GLN A 564 -49.75 11.42 2.03
N GLU A 565 -49.37 10.47 1.18
CA GLU A 565 -50.06 10.22 -0.09
C GLU A 565 -51.51 9.76 0.11
N ALA A 566 -51.76 8.86 1.07
CA ALA A 566 -53.11 8.42 1.41
C ALA A 566 -53.98 9.58 1.92
N GLN A 567 -53.40 10.47 2.75
CA GLN A 567 -54.10 11.66 3.24
C GLN A 567 -54.39 12.65 2.10
N LYS A 568 -53.46 12.88 1.17
CA LYS A 568 -53.68 13.71 -0.01
C LYS A 568 -54.80 13.15 -0.89
N LYS A 569 -54.81 11.85 -1.14
CA LYS A 569 -55.89 11.18 -1.90
C LYS A 569 -57.24 11.28 -1.19
N ALA A 570 -57.27 11.09 0.13
CA ALA A 570 -58.50 11.25 0.92
C ALA A 570 -59.03 12.69 0.85
N ASN A 571 -58.17 13.69 0.98
CA ASN A 571 -58.55 15.10 0.87
C ASN A 571 -59.02 15.46 -0.55
N ALA A 572 -58.40 14.89 -1.60
CA ALA A 572 -58.83 15.09 -2.98
C ALA A 572 -60.23 14.52 -3.25
N LEU A 573 -60.55 13.33 -2.70
CA LEU A 573 -61.90 12.75 -2.78
C LEU A 573 -62.96 13.61 -2.08
N VAL A 574 -62.60 14.23 -0.94
CA VAL A 574 -63.49 15.18 -0.26
C VAL A 574 -63.72 16.43 -1.11
N ASP A 575 -62.68 16.95 -1.77
CA ASP A 575 -62.80 18.08 -2.69
C ASP A 575 -63.63 17.74 -3.94
N GLU A 576 -63.46 16.54 -4.50
CA GLU A 576 -64.28 16.04 -5.61
C GLU A 576 -65.75 15.92 -5.21
N ALA A 577 -66.05 15.28 -4.07
CA ALA A 577 -67.41 15.17 -3.55
C ALA A 577 -68.06 16.55 -3.36
N ARG A 578 -67.29 17.55 -2.92
CA ARG A 578 -67.76 18.94 -2.80
C ARG A 578 -68.08 19.55 -4.17
N GLN A 579 -67.23 19.36 -5.17
CA GLN A 579 -67.50 19.83 -6.54
C GLN A 579 -68.74 19.18 -7.13
N THR A 580 -68.97 17.88 -6.90
CA THR A 580 -70.17 17.18 -7.35
C THR A 580 -71.43 17.76 -6.70
N VAL A 581 -71.37 18.05 -5.39
CA VAL A 581 -72.46 18.75 -4.69
C VAL A 581 -72.68 20.14 -5.29
N ASP A 582 -71.62 20.91 -5.57
CA ASP A 582 -71.75 22.25 -6.16
C ASP A 582 -72.33 22.22 -7.59
N MET A 583 -71.95 21.25 -8.41
CA MET A 583 -72.54 21.04 -9.75
C MET A 583 -74.02 20.65 -9.67
N LEU A 584 -74.39 19.73 -8.77
CA LEU A 584 -75.79 19.35 -8.57
C LEU A 584 -76.63 20.55 -8.13
N VAL A 585 -76.12 21.36 -7.20
CA VAL A 585 -76.80 22.59 -6.76
C VAL A 585 -76.97 23.59 -7.89
N ALA A 586 -75.98 23.74 -8.77
CA ALA A 586 -76.08 24.60 -9.96
C ALA A 586 -77.13 24.08 -10.96
N ASP A 587 -77.15 22.77 -11.24
CA ASP A 587 -78.11 22.13 -12.15
C ASP A 587 -79.56 22.22 -11.61
N PHE A 588 -79.76 22.02 -10.30
CA PHE A 588 -81.07 22.20 -9.66
C PHE A 588 -81.55 23.67 -9.69
N LYS A 589 -80.65 24.65 -9.55
CA LYS A 589 -80.99 26.08 -9.71
C LYS A 589 -81.38 26.43 -11.15
N ALA A 590 -80.68 25.87 -12.14
CA ALA A 590 -80.98 26.08 -13.55
C ALA A 590 -82.34 25.48 -13.96
N LYS A 591 -82.76 24.39 -13.29
CA LYS A 591 -84.05 23.70 -13.50
C LYS A 591 -85.24 24.30 -12.72
N GLY A 592 -85.05 25.42 -12.02
CA GLY A 592 -86.13 26.17 -11.36
C GLY A 592 -86.72 25.51 -10.10
N ALA A 593 -86.00 24.58 -9.47
CA ALA A 593 -86.45 23.94 -8.23
C ALA A 593 -86.24 24.86 -7.00
N GLU A 594 -87.20 24.86 -6.06
CA GLU A 594 -87.01 25.49 -4.74
C GLU A 594 -85.99 24.70 -3.92
N ILE A 595 -84.85 25.33 -3.63
CA ILE A 595 -83.77 24.70 -2.89
C ILE A 595 -83.69 25.29 -1.48
N LYS A 596 -83.77 24.43 -0.46
CA LYS A 596 -83.52 24.81 0.93
C LYS A 596 -82.04 25.12 1.15
N MET A 597 -81.70 26.40 1.14
CA MET A 597 -80.32 26.88 1.25
C MET A 597 -79.59 26.46 2.54
N HIS A 598 -80.34 26.16 3.62
CA HIS A 598 -79.77 25.74 4.90
C HIS A 598 -79.16 24.33 4.85
N GLU A 599 -79.86 23.36 4.27
CA GLU A 599 -79.42 21.95 4.21
C GLU A 599 -78.15 21.78 3.34
N ILE A 600 -78.00 22.60 2.29
CA ILE A 600 -76.78 22.61 1.46
C ILE A 600 -75.60 23.22 2.22
N ASN A 601 -75.83 24.29 2.97
CA ASN A 601 -74.76 24.91 3.74
C ASN A 601 -74.29 23.99 4.88
N GLU A 602 -75.20 23.24 5.51
CA GLU A 602 -74.84 22.20 6.48
C GLU A 602 -74.06 21.06 5.83
N THR A 603 -74.48 20.59 4.65
CA THR A 603 -73.76 19.53 3.92
C THR A 603 -72.36 19.98 3.48
N ARG A 604 -72.23 21.25 3.08
CA ARG A 604 -70.92 21.87 2.77
C ARG A 604 -70.04 21.99 4.01
N GLN A 605 -70.60 22.38 5.16
CA GLN A 605 -69.85 22.43 6.41
C GLN A 605 -69.44 21.02 6.89
N ALA A 606 -70.31 20.02 6.75
CA ALA A 606 -70.01 18.64 7.07
C ALA A 606 -68.85 18.09 6.20
N LEU A 607 -68.87 18.33 4.89
CA LEU A 607 -67.78 17.95 3.98
C LEU A 607 -66.48 18.72 4.28
N ALA A 608 -66.58 20.02 4.59
CA ALA A 608 -65.41 20.82 4.97
C ALA A 608 -64.77 20.33 6.27
N SER A 609 -65.57 19.86 7.24
CA SER A 609 -65.08 19.32 8.52
C SER A 609 -64.37 17.97 8.39
N LEU A 610 -64.55 17.25 7.27
CA LEU A 610 -63.87 15.97 6.99
C LEU A 610 -62.47 16.16 6.41
N LYS A 611 -62.14 17.36 5.93
CA LYS A 611 -60.80 17.68 5.42
C LYS A 611 -59.87 17.90 6.60
N LYS A 612 -58.82 17.09 6.71
CA LYS A 612 -57.75 17.31 7.69
C LYS A 612 -56.68 18.21 7.07
N GLU A 613 -56.38 19.33 7.73
CA GLU A 613 -55.26 20.19 7.34
C GLU A 613 -53.91 19.52 7.62
N GLU A 614 -52.94 19.75 6.74
CA GLU A 614 -51.54 19.40 7.00
C GLU A 614 -51.05 20.29 8.14
N VAL A 615 -50.78 19.68 9.30
CA VAL A 615 -50.17 20.40 10.42
C VAL A 615 -48.69 20.59 10.11
N ASP A 616 -48.29 21.80 9.73
CA ASP A 616 -46.89 22.21 9.68
C ASP A 616 -46.32 22.19 11.11
N PRO A 617 -45.30 21.36 11.43
CA PRO A 617 -44.84 21.19 12.80
C PRO A 617 -44.12 22.41 13.41
N LYS A 618 -44.06 23.56 12.73
CA LYS A 618 -43.23 24.70 13.17
C LYS A 618 -43.92 25.87 13.85
N HIS A 619 -45.24 25.91 14.00
CA HIS A 619 -45.88 27.01 14.75
C HIS A 619 -47.12 26.57 15.53
N LEU A 620 -47.00 26.49 16.87
CA LEU A 620 -48.13 26.46 17.80
C LEU A 620 -47.82 27.39 18.99
N PRO A 621 -48.80 28.17 19.51
CA PRO A 621 -48.56 29.16 20.56
C PRO A 621 -48.20 28.52 21.90
N ALA A 622 -47.34 29.19 22.67
CA ALA A 622 -46.84 28.75 23.97
C ALA A 622 -47.97 28.58 25.01
N ASP A 623 -47.87 27.52 25.80
CA ASP A 623 -48.75 27.23 26.92
C ASP A 623 -48.34 28.14 28.10
N ASP A 624 -49.24 29.01 28.59
CA ASP A 624 -48.95 30.06 29.58
C ASP A 624 -48.83 29.50 31.03
N HIS A 625 -48.40 28.24 31.16
CA HIS A 625 -48.32 27.53 32.43
C HIS A 625 -46.97 27.75 33.13
N VAL A 626 -47.01 28.19 34.39
CA VAL A 626 -45.81 28.32 35.23
C VAL A 626 -45.44 26.97 35.83
N TYR A 627 -44.58 26.23 35.13
CA TYR A 627 -44.09 24.91 35.54
C TYR A 627 -43.42 24.92 36.93
N LYS A 628 -43.66 23.86 37.71
CA LYS A 628 -43.00 23.60 39.00
C LYS A 628 -42.29 22.23 38.99
N PRO A 629 -41.20 22.06 39.76
CA PRO A 629 -40.56 20.76 39.94
C PRO A 629 -41.53 19.69 40.48
N GLY A 630 -41.66 18.60 39.76
CA GLY A 630 -42.56 17.46 40.02
C GLY A 630 -43.84 17.45 39.19
N ASP A 631 -44.05 18.45 38.31
CA ASP A 631 -45.14 18.42 37.34
C ASP A 631 -44.86 17.39 36.24
N THR A 632 -45.89 16.67 35.79
CA THR A 632 -45.76 15.82 34.60
C THR A 632 -46.05 16.67 33.37
N VAL A 633 -45.09 16.71 32.45
CA VAL A 633 -45.15 17.46 31.20
C VAL A 633 -45.05 16.50 30.01
N ARG A 634 -45.75 16.80 28.92
CA ARG A 634 -45.66 16.07 27.65
C ARG A 634 -44.68 16.79 26.73
N ILE A 635 -43.67 16.08 26.29
CA ILE A 635 -42.62 16.61 25.42
C ILE A 635 -43.13 16.51 23.98
N LEU A 636 -43.27 17.66 23.31
CA LEU A 636 -43.94 17.76 22.02
C LEU A 636 -43.18 17.02 20.91
N SER A 637 -41.85 17.08 20.90
CA SER A 637 -41.00 16.45 19.88
C SER A 637 -41.05 14.91 19.89
N MET A 638 -41.37 14.30 21.04
CA MET A 638 -41.39 12.84 21.20
C MET A 638 -42.77 12.29 21.58
N ASN A 639 -43.74 13.17 21.79
CA ASN A 639 -45.11 12.86 22.21
C ASN A 639 -45.19 11.93 23.44
N ARG A 640 -44.26 12.07 24.40
CA ARG A 640 -44.16 11.27 25.63
C ARG A 640 -44.19 12.13 26.88
N GLU A 641 -44.67 11.55 27.99
CA GLU A 641 -44.74 12.22 29.29
C GLU A 641 -43.43 12.06 30.07
N GLY A 642 -42.98 13.13 30.70
CA GLY A 642 -41.82 13.18 31.58
C GLY A 642 -42.09 14.05 32.80
N GLU A 643 -41.30 13.89 33.85
CA GLU A 643 -41.44 14.65 35.10
C GLU A 643 -40.44 15.80 35.15
N VAL A 644 -40.90 17.03 35.42
CA VAL A 644 -40.02 18.19 35.56
C VAL A 644 -39.20 18.03 36.82
N LEU A 645 -37.88 17.90 36.70
CA LEU A 645 -36.97 17.83 37.83
C LEU A 645 -36.55 19.22 38.33
N GLU A 646 -36.32 20.16 37.41
CA GLU A 646 -35.82 21.50 37.74
C GLU A 646 -36.33 22.53 36.73
N VAL A 647 -36.70 23.72 37.22
CA VAL A 647 -37.19 24.84 36.39
C VAL A 647 -36.18 25.98 36.47
N LYS A 648 -35.54 26.30 35.34
CA LYS A 648 -34.67 27.48 35.18
C LYS A 648 -35.40 28.54 34.36
N LYS A 649 -34.89 29.79 34.36
CA LYS A 649 -35.58 30.96 33.76
C LYS A 649 -36.11 30.69 32.35
N ASP A 650 -35.35 29.98 31.52
CA ASP A 650 -35.66 29.73 30.10
C ASP A 650 -35.66 28.24 29.69
N GLN A 651 -35.40 27.32 30.63
CA GLN A 651 -35.24 25.89 30.36
C GLN A 651 -35.79 25.02 31.49
N LEU A 652 -36.31 23.86 31.13
CA LEU A 652 -36.84 22.83 32.01
C LEU A 652 -35.95 21.59 31.91
N ILE A 653 -35.55 21.04 33.05
CA ILE A 653 -34.90 19.73 33.09
C ILE A 653 -35.99 18.70 33.35
N VAL A 654 -36.25 17.82 32.39
CA VAL A 654 -37.31 16.82 32.45
C VAL A 654 -36.69 15.41 32.50
N SER A 655 -37.22 14.57 33.38
CA SER A 655 -36.88 13.15 33.48
C SER A 655 -37.85 12.32 32.65
N LEU A 656 -37.31 11.57 31.68
CA LEU A 656 -38.08 10.63 30.86
C LEU A 656 -37.53 9.23 31.14
N GLY A 657 -38.26 8.45 31.94
CA GLY A 657 -37.86 7.07 32.28
C GLY A 657 -36.49 6.95 32.97
N GLY A 658 -36.04 7.97 33.70
CA GLY A 658 -34.74 7.99 34.40
C GLY A 658 -33.63 8.76 33.69
N ILE A 659 -33.83 9.15 32.43
CA ILE A 659 -32.87 9.96 31.66
C ILE A 659 -33.23 11.45 31.79
N LYS A 660 -32.25 12.29 32.14
CA LYS A 660 -32.43 13.74 32.29
C LYS A 660 -32.19 14.45 30.97
N MET A 661 -33.15 15.26 30.54
CA MET A 661 -33.07 16.05 29.31
C MET A 661 -33.32 17.52 29.61
N LYS A 662 -32.61 18.42 28.92
CA LYS A 662 -32.82 19.88 28.98
C LYS A 662 -33.71 20.28 27.80
N LEU A 663 -34.86 20.88 28.09
CA LEU A 663 -35.86 21.28 27.10
C LEU A 663 -36.26 22.74 27.31
N LYS A 664 -36.62 23.46 26.25
CA LYS A 664 -37.18 24.82 26.40
C LYS A 664 -38.64 24.72 26.83
N LYS A 665 -39.17 25.81 27.42
CA LYS A 665 -40.58 25.87 27.85
C LYS A 665 -41.56 25.69 26.69
N GLU A 666 -41.17 26.12 25.50
CA GLU A 666 -41.94 25.98 24.24
C GLU A 666 -42.08 24.52 23.78
N ASP A 667 -41.17 23.63 24.18
CA ASP A 667 -41.11 22.24 23.71
C ASP A 667 -41.94 21.26 24.56
N VAL A 668 -42.61 21.76 25.61
CA VAL A 668 -43.31 20.91 26.59
C VAL A 668 -44.67 21.50 26.97
N ARG A 669 -45.67 20.64 27.15
CA ARG A 669 -47.00 21.01 27.68
C ARG A 669 -47.26 20.41 29.06
N PHE A 670 -47.95 21.16 29.91
CA PHE A 670 -48.34 20.66 31.22
C PHE A 670 -49.45 19.60 31.11
N VAL A 671 -49.33 18.49 31.85
CA VAL A 671 -50.32 17.41 31.88
C VAL A 671 -50.99 17.30 33.25
N ARG A 672 -50.22 17.23 34.33
CA ARG A 672 -50.77 17.08 35.70
C ARG A 672 -49.82 17.63 36.78
N ALA A 673 -50.42 18.21 37.83
CA ALA A 673 -49.71 18.73 39.00
C ALA A 673 -49.41 17.62 40.03
N LYS A 674 -48.32 17.77 40.77
CA LYS A 674 -47.86 16.83 41.81
C LYS A 674 -48.91 16.60 42.91
N VAL A 675 -49.30 15.34 43.14
CA VAL A 675 -50.13 14.93 44.29
C VAL A 675 -49.23 14.63 45.50
N LYS A 676 -49.44 15.32 46.63
CA LYS A 676 -48.68 15.12 47.87
C LYS A 676 -49.06 13.78 48.53
N LYS A 677 -48.08 12.90 48.78
CA LYS A 677 -48.14 11.86 49.82
C LYS A 677 -47.17 12.21 50.97
N ALA A 678 -47.62 11.94 52.20
CA ALA A 678 -47.01 12.35 53.47
C ALA A 678 -45.65 11.67 53.76
N PRO A 679 -44.78 12.29 54.59
CA PRO A 679 -43.40 11.82 54.79
C PRO A 679 -43.32 10.76 55.88
N VAL A 680 -42.55 9.69 55.65
CA VAL A 680 -42.09 8.79 56.70
C VAL A 680 -40.64 9.12 57.02
N ARG A 681 -40.37 9.36 58.30
CA ARG A 681 -39.06 9.70 58.89
C ARG A 681 -38.05 8.57 58.70
N THR A 682 -36.88 8.89 58.16
CA THR A 682 -35.68 8.05 58.13
C THR A 682 -34.86 8.26 59.41
N ARG A 683 -34.60 7.17 60.13
CA ARG A 683 -33.48 7.09 61.10
C ARG A 683 -32.39 6.27 60.40
N GLY A 684 -31.19 6.84 60.35
CA GLY A 684 -30.13 6.40 59.45
C GLY A 684 -29.46 5.09 59.84
N GLN A 685 -28.87 4.45 58.83
CA GLN A 685 -27.48 4.04 58.85
C GLN A 685 -27.02 3.84 57.40
N ASN A 686 -25.92 4.49 57.04
CA ASN A 686 -25.27 4.37 55.75
C ASN A 686 -24.59 3.00 55.67
N GLN A 687 -25.17 2.11 54.86
CA GLN A 687 -24.41 1.09 54.14
C GLN A 687 -24.91 1.11 52.68
N ALA A 688 -23.97 1.13 51.75
CA ALA A 688 -24.27 1.11 50.33
C ALA A 688 -25.04 -0.17 49.99
N LYS A 689 -26.36 -0.06 49.81
CA LYS A 689 -27.20 -1.16 49.33
C LYS A 689 -26.79 -1.47 47.89
N LYS A 690 -26.25 -2.67 47.65
CA LYS A 690 -26.13 -3.23 46.30
C LYS A 690 -27.53 -3.34 45.71
N THR A 691 -27.80 -2.54 44.68
CA THR A 691 -29.01 -2.64 43.85
C THR A 691 -28.72 -3.60 42.70
N GLY A 692 -29.10 -4.87 42.86
CA GLY A 692 -28.99 -5.91 41.83
C GLY A 692 -29.74 -7.18 42.24
N SER A 693 -30.40 -7.84 41.28
CA SER A 693 -31.19 -9.06 41.50
C SER A 693 -30.28 -10.27 41.71
N TYR A 694 -30.08 -10.67 42.97
CA TYR A 694 -29.44 -11.94 43.29
C TYR A 694 -30.45 -13.06 43.01
N GLU A 695 -30.20 -13.82 41.96
CA GLU A 695 -31.12 -14.85 41.47
C GLU A 695 -30.41 -16.17 41.21
N ILE A 696 -31.16 -17.26 41.35
CA ILE A 696 -30.69 -18.61 41.05
C ILE A 696 -31.70 -19.35 40.19
N ASN A 697 -31.21 -20.11 39.22
CA ASN A 697 -32.02 -20.96 38.37
C ASN A 697 -31.71 -22.44 38.67
N VAL A 698 -32.73 -23.17 39.11
CA VAL A 698 -32.66 -24.60 39.43
C VAL A 698 -33.52 -25.45 38.49
N ILE A 699 -33.93 -24.90 37.34
CA ILE A 699 -34.63 -25.66 36.29
C ILE A 699 -33.72 -26.76 35.76
N GLY A 700 -34.24 -27.99 35.68
CA GLY A 700 -33.52 -29.17 35.16
C GLY A 700 -32.70 -29.93 36.20
N MET A 701 -32.54 -29.40 37.43
CA MET A 701 -31.87 -30.09 38.53
C MET A 701 -32.77 -31.15 39.18
N ARG A 702 -32.16 -32.23 39.69
CA ARG A 702 -32.88 -33.21 40.53
C ARG A 702 -33.21 -32.59 41.89
N TYR A 703 -34.29 -33.07 42.52
CA TYR A 703 -34.85 -32.47 43.75
C TYR A 703 -33.81 -32.26 44.87
N GLU A 704 -33.03 -33.29 45.22
CA GLU A 704 -32.05 -33.19 46.31
C GLU A 704 -30.89 -32.24 46.01
N GLU A 705 -30.46 -32.18 44.75
CA GLU A 705 -29.40 -31.28 44.30
C GLU A 705 -29.87 -29.83 44.33
N ALA A 706 -31.08 -29.57 43.81
CA ALA A 706 -31.69 -28.25 43.83
C ALA A 706 -31.85 -27.69 45.25
N MET A 707 -32.25 -28.51 46.23
CA MET A 707 -32.40 -28.04 47.62
C MET A 707 -31.06 -27.63 48.25
N ARG A 708 -29.98 -28.40 48.03
CA ARG A 708 -28.65 -28.05 48.55
C ARG A 708 -28.12 -26.74 47.95
N VAL A 709 -28.32 -26.57 46.65
CA VAL A 709 -27.89 -25.38 45.92
C VAL A 709 -28.68 -24.14 46.38
N VAL A 710 -29.99 -24.28 46.59
CA VAL A 710 -30.82 -23.19 47.12
C VAL A 710 -30.47 -22.84 48.56
N ASP A 711 -30.18 -23.82 49.42
CA ASP A 711 -29.81 -23.57 50.83
C ASP A 711 -28.51 -22.76 50.92
N LYS A 712 -27.47 -23.21 50.21
CA LYS A 712 -26.19 -22.48 50.13
C LYS A 712 -26.36 -21.07 49.55
N PHE A 713 -27.21 -20.92 48.52
CA PHE A 713 -27.49 -19.63 47.91
C PHE A 713 -28.19 -18.65 48.86
N LEU A 714 -29.05 -19.13 49.76
CA LEU A 714 -29.68 -18.29 50.77
C LEU A 714 -28.65 -17.77 51.80
N ASP A 715 -27.72 -18.63 52.22
CA ASP A 715 -26.63 -18.24 53.13
C ASP A 715 -25.69 -17.21 52.49
N ASP A 716 -25.33 -17.42 51.22
CA ASP A 716 -24.51 -16.47 50.46
C ASP A 716 -25.24 -15.12 50.30
N ALA A 717 -26.56 -15.14 50.04
CA ALA A 717 -27.36 -13.93 49.92
C ALA A 717 -27.43 -13.11 51.24
N LEU A 718 -27.54 -13.81 52.37
CA LEU A 718 -27.55 -13.21 53.70
C LEU A 718 -26.18 -12.63 54.06
N MET A 719 -25.10 -13.36 53.80
CA MET A 719 -23.72 -12.90 53.99
C MET A 719 -23.41 -11.65 53.14
N LEU A 720 -23.93 -11.59 51.92
CA LEU A 720 -23.73 -10.48 50.99
C LEU A 720 -24.68 -9.30 51.23
N GLY A 721 -25.64 -9.42 52.16
CA GLY A 721 -26.54 -8.35 52.57
C GLY A 721 -27.63 -7.99 51.55
N TYR A 722 -28.04 -8.94 50.71
CA TYR A 722 -29.15 -8.69 49.77
C TYR A 722 -30.49 -8.68 50.51
N PRO A 723 -31.40 -7.71 50.24
CA PRO A 723 -32.69 -7.61 50.94
C PRO A 723 -33.73 -8.63 50.45
N SER A 724 -33.55 -9.19 49.25
CA SER A 724 -34.44 -10.20 48.67
C SER A 724 -33.74 -11.00 47.58
N VAL A 725 -34.18 -12.23 47.35
CA VAL A 725 -33.66 -13.12 46.32
C VAL A 725 -34.76 -13.72 45.46
N ARG A 726 -34.41 -14.07 44.21
CA ARG A 726 -35.31 -14.72 43.26
C ARG A 726 -34.84 -16.14 42.94
N ILE A 727 -35.70 -17.13 43.19
CA ILE A 727 -35.41 -18.55 42.92
C ILE A 727 -36.31 -19.02 41.78
N ILE A 728 -35.71 -19.37 40.64
CA ILE A 728 -36.40 -19.83 39.43
C ILE A 728 -36.41 -21.37 39.44
N HIS A 729 -37.59 -21.97 39.58
CA HIS A 729 -37.78 -23.43 39.68
C HIS A 729 -38.62 -24.02 38.54
N GLY A 730 -39.23 -23.18 37.69
CA GLY A 730 -40.08 -23.59 36.58
C GLY A 730 -41.49 -24.04 37.00
N MET A 731 -42.36 -24.29 36.02
CA MET A 731 -43.77 -24.66 36.21
C MET A 731 -44.08 -26.15 36.00
N GLY A 732 -43.09 -27.05 36.04
CA GLY A 732 -43.25 -28.49 35.75
C GLY A 732 -44.18 -29.25 36.72
N THR A 733 -43.75 -30.40 37.24
CA THR A 733 -44.59 -31.24 38.15
C THR A 733 -44.86 -30.62 39.53
N GLY A 734 -44.38 -29.39 39.80
CA GLY A 734 -44.53 -28.70 41.08
C GLY A 734 -43.61 -29.19 42.21
N ALA A 735 -42.83 -30.25 41.98
CA ALA A 735 -41.93 -30.83 42.99
C ALA A 735 -40.88 -29.82 43.50
N LEU A 736 -40.21 -29.10 42.60
CA LEU A 736 -39.22 -28.08 42.97
C LEU A 736 -39.86 -26.86 43.64
N LYS A 737 -41.04 -26.42 43.19
CA LYS A 737 -41.80 -25.33 43.82
C LYS A 737 -42.14 -25.64 45.28
N ASN A 738 -42.64 -26.85 45.53
CA ASN A 738 -43.01 -27.30 46.87
C ASN A 738 -41.77 -27.49 47.75
N GLY A 739 -40.67 -28.00 47.20
CA GLY A 739 -39.39 -28.11 47.89
C GLY A 739 -38.83 -26.76 48.32
N VAL A 740 -38.73 -25.80 47.39
CA VAL A 740 -38.26 -24.43 47.67
C VAL A 740 -39.16 -23.76 48.72
N SER A 741 -40.48 -23.89 48.59
CA SER A 741 -41.43 -23.32 49.58
C SER A 741 -41.28 -23.93 50.97
N ALA A 742 -41.01 -25.24 51.07
CA ALA A 742 -40.77 -25.92 52.34
C ALA A 742 -39.45 -25.49 52.99
N LEU A 743 -38.40 -25.31 52.17
CA LEU A 743 -37.09 -24.85 52.62
C LEU A 743 -37.14 -23.40 53.13
N LEU A 744 -37.81 -22.51 52.39
CA LEU A 744 -38.02 -21.11 52.79
C LEU A 744 -38.85 -20.97 54.07
N LYS A 745 -39.86 -21.84 54.29
CA LYS A 745 -40.63 -21.85 55.55
C LYS A 745 -39.80 -22.29 56.76
N LYS A 746 -38.78 -23.13 56.56
CA LYS A 746 -37.93 -23.65 57.63
C LYS A 746 -36.82 -22.66 58.01
N ASN A 747 -36.42 -21.79 57.08
CA ASN A 747 -35.34 -20.84 57.29
C ASN A 747 -35.81 -19.64 58.12
N LYS A 748 -35.25 -19.47 59.33
CA LYS A 748 -35.61 -18.41 60.28
C LYS A 748 -35.24 -17.00 59.82
N HIS A 749 -34.40 -16.87 58.79
CA HIS A 749 -33.94 -15.58 58.27
C HIS A 749 -34.85 -15.01 57.18
N VAL A 750 -35.81 -15.80 56.68
CA VAL A 750 -36.77 -15.36 55.66
C VAL A 750 -38.00 -14.78 56.35
N ALA A 751 -38.24 -13.48 56.15
CA ALA A 751 -39.36 -12.75 56.72
C ALA A 751 -40.69 -13.06 56.00
N SER A 752 -40.63 -13.21 54.68
CA SER A 752 -41.78 -13.56 53.84
C SER A 752 -41.33 -14.06 52.47
N PHE A 753 -42.17 -14.84 51.79
CA PHE A 753 -41.95 -15.22 50.40
C PHE A 753 -43.26 -15.19 49.61
N ARG A 754 -43.17 -14.91 48.31
CA ARG A 754 -44.31 -14.88 47.38
C ARG A 754 -43.90 -15.43 46.02
N SER A 755 -44.88 -15.88 45.24
CA SER A 755 -44.64 -16.18 43.82
C SER A 755 -44.24 -14.91 43.07
N GLY A 756 -43.41 -15.05 42.03
CA GLY A 756 -42.98 -13.93 41.19
C GLY A 756 -44.14 -13.24 40.46
N GLY A 757 -44.06 -11.92 40.31
CA GLY A 757 -44.97 -11.14 39.48
C GLY A 757 -44.77 -11.38 37.96
N PRO A 758 -45.57 -10.71 37.10
CA PRO A 758 -45.51 -10.87 35.63
C PRO A 758 -44.14 -10.56 35.01
N GLN A 759 -43.35 -9.68 35.64
CA GLN A 759 -41.98 -9.33 35.22
C GLN A 759 -40.89 -10.11 36.00
N GLU A 760 -41.26 -10.99 36.92
CA GLU A 760 -40.35 -11.71 37.83
C GLU A 760 -40.40 -13.24 37.63
N GLY A 761 -40.96 -13.72 36.52
CA GLY A 761 -41.05 -15.15 36.19
C GLY A 761 -42.36 -15.84 36.60
N GLY A 762 -43.37 -15.07 37.05
CA GLY A 762 -44.70 -15.57 37.34
C GLY A 762 -44.73 -16.72 38.35
N LEU A 763 -45.61 -17.72 38.12
CA LEU A 763 -45.74 -18.91 38.97
C LEU A 763 -44.53 -19.86 38.92
N GLY A 764 -43.58 -19.64 38.00
CA GLY A 764 -42.35 -20.43 37.84
C GLY A 764 -41.17 -19.93 38.68
N ALA A 765 -41.35 -18.85 39.44
CA ALA A 765 -40.34 -18.29 40.31
C ALA A 765 -40.92 -17.93 41.69
N THR A 766 -40.08 -18.01 42.71
CA THR A 766 -40.40 -17.60 44.09
C THR A 766 -39.44 -16.49 44.52
N VAL A 767 -39.98 -15.40 45.07
CA VAL A 767 -39.22 -14.28 45.61
C VAL A 767 -39.29 -14.35 47.14
N ALA A 768 -38.12 -14.42 47.78
CA ALA A 768 -37.97 -14.45 49.23
C ALA A 768 -37.37 -13.14 49.75
N TYR A 769 -37.92 -12.62 50.85
CA TYR A 769 -37.46 -11.41 51.53
C TYR A 769 -36.88 -11.80 52.88
N PHE A 770 -35.71 -11.26 53.21
CA PHE A 770 -35.05 -11.51 54.50
C PHE A 770 -35.46 -10.48 55.55
N HIS A 771 -35.19 -10.80 56.83
CA HIS A 771 -35.46 -9.94 57.99
C HIS A 771 -34.58 -8.68 58.07
#